data_AF-A0A967SYJ1-F1
#
_entry.id   AF-A0A967SYJ1-F1
#
_cell.length_a   1.000
_cell.length_b   1.000
_cell.length_c   1.000
_cell.angle_alpha   90.00
_cell.angle_beta   90.00
_cell.angle_gamma   90.00
#
_symmetry.space_group_name_H-M   'P 1'
#
loop_
_entity.id
_entity.type
_entity.pdbx_description
1 polymer ?
#
loop_
_entity_poly.entity_id
_entity_poly.type
_entity_poly.pdbx_seq_one_letter_code
_entity_poly.pdbx_strand_id
1 'polypeptide(L)'
;MKKVLCYPIFFAFILLNIRLCEAQSGNQAITDSNYIRYLPLSFPKIIKQTDASRDLHLFGDERDPSFKDVNKDGIDDNRFKRLQQLSVNFSPILFKNTSYSIPIDFRSLINNEEDKSLLYIDTWDLTLAEPEIVRKDTINLNLVDSLECPRVTATSPLDILQQNNTNEDCKLLALLLELDPRNLRTGVKHPSRDSLKVLYFNTPGKDEKGWKQFYEDFISNAPDSIVKKISAIYAHPFIAVDLEAQGSAKYEFVIQYWFFYPFNDGGNNHEGDWEHINVRITTLDRKGKLLTKNDIIKILDHNNAAILNSLIIKKVDYYFHHFVMSLDYTNPDAYLEREKWHTQVDSLKRTELTITLRQQQINPDSLRGRLIGEAWIWQRIRSRVYDKKEEKLDSLFTHPLAYIGADNKGIDQAIFTLPGGKNRDSHGTYPFPGIWKKVGPFGATEEIRGHINYWKDLKDKRKYIRYDSSQIKIVPDWERIADLVLTNAQARKKWSWLILPIRWGFPASKSPAAGIVGHADTGNLGPVGPAYNSAWNRVGETEGYNLYEPHKFGSEFPIGFQDSFANSWGFLNLLRGLFLSAPGFDFTVRNVPGAPLLAIFGKKRNPIFIPSDNVPFRRVGLYFVWSPSFGEDDFARMFKSVVDDDLLRFENFDTFSYRNLGVQMNFHTGRKFTTENIVRYSRSKVRALQTNGAPITGDLELWEYIGSMRHSFLIDKFQPFIKGGYGYSTYRIKNIEADGSLSEKTQWFHNGSFPWLNTFHIGVGFEWLPRRSYAENSFWPPWPWKFKFGGMDLGIRFDYTVFFHRLGNDVPGIIENKAVFRQHLNFSFNVSF
;
A
#
# COMPACT_ATOMS: atom_id res chain seq x y z
N MET A 1 45.84 -12.80 22.99
CA MET A 1 44.70 -11.87 22.91
C MET A 1 44.52 -11.36 21.48
N LYS A 2 43.61 -11.96 20.70
CA LYS A 2 43.10 -11.41 19.43
C LYS A 2 41.58 -11.55 19.50
N LYS A 3 40.89 -10.47 19.87
CA LYS A 3 39.42 -10.38 19.89
C LYS A 3 38.95 -10.36 18.42
N VAL A 4 38.37 -11.47 17.98
CA VAL A 4 37.81 -11.61 16.63
C VAL A 4 36.53 -10.78 16.53
N LEU A 5 36.63 -9.82 15.62
CA LEU A 5 35.61 -9.17 14.83
C LEU A 5 34.30 -9.97 14.66
N CYS A 6 33.24 -9.52 15.33
CA CYS A 6 31.85 -9.68 14.84
C CYS A 6 31.00 -8.44 15.20
N TYR A 7 31.45 -7.62 16.14
CA TYR A 7 30.78 -6.39 16.56
C TYR A 7 30.93 -5.16 15.63
N PRO A 8 31.98 -5.00 14.80
CA PRO A 8 32.10 -3.76 14.03
C PRO A 8 31.19 -3.72 12.81
N ILE A 9 30.62 -4.83 12.32
CA ILE A 9 29.72 -4.79 11.14
C ILE A 9 28.36 -4.21 11.53
N PHE A 10 27.84 -4.52 12.72
CA PHE A 10 26.57 -3.99 13.21
C PHE A 10 26.69 -2.51 13.59
N PHE A 11 27.79 -2.13 14.26
CA PHE A 11 28.08 -0.73 14.59
C PHE A 11 28.52 0.09 13.36
N ALA A 12 29.24 -0.51 12.41
CA ALA A 12 29.55 0.14 11.13
C ALA A 12 28.32 0.24 10.24
N PHE A 13 27.36 -0.70 10.26
CA PHE A 13 26.07 -0.50 9.60
C PHE A 13 25.32 0.66 10.25
N ILE A 14 25.29 0.76 11.58
CA ILE A 14 24.65 1.88 12.28
C ILE A 14 25.37 3.20 11.98
N LEU A 15 26.70 3.25 12.00
CA LEU A 15 27.51 4.44 11.71
C LEU A 15 27.52 4.82 10.22
N LEU A 16 27.44 3.83 9.31
CA LEU A 16 27.29 4.04 7.86
C LEU A 16 25.86 4.53 7.55
N ASN A 17 24.83 4.05 8.27
CA ASN A 17 23.47 4.59 8.17
C ASN A 17 23.38 5.99 8.77
N ILE A 18 24.06 6.28 9.89
CA ILE A 18 24.15 7.64 10.45
C ILE A 18 24.89 8.55 9.47
N ARG A 19 26.00 8.11 8.86
CA ARG A 19 26.74 8.88 7.85
C ARG A 19 26.05 8.99 6.50
N LEU A 20 25.23 8.02 6.09
CA LEU A 20 24.37 8.12 4.89
C LEU A 20 23.19 9.06 5.16
N CYS A 21 22.68 9.07 6.39
CA CYS A 21 21.68 10.04 6.86
C CYS A 21 22.30 11.45 6.94
N GLU A 22 23.58 11.59 7.31
CA GLU A 22 24.36 12.85 7.23
C GLU A 22 24.81 13.21 5.81
N ALA A 23 25.00 12.25 4.90
CA ALA A 23 25.41 12.51 3.51
C ALA A 23 24.23 12.81 2.58
N GLN A 24 23.00 12.46 2.96
CA GLN A 24 21.75 12.91 2.31
C GLN A 24 20.96 13.93 3.14
N SER A 25 21.49 14.39 4.28
CA SER A 25 21.08 15.65 4.93
C SER A 25 21.60 16.88 4.15
N GLY A 26 21.67 16.79 2.83
CA GLY A 26 21.58 17.94 1.94
C GLY A 26 20.26 18.64 2.20
N ASN A 27 20.28 19.52 3.20
CA ASN A 27 19.18 20.30 3.75
C ASN A 27 18.82 21.49 2.83
N GLN A 28 19.23 21.45 1.56
CA GLN A 28 18.87 22.49 0.59
C GLN A 28 17.53 22.12 -0.04
N ALA A 29 16.53 22.97 0.20
CA ALA A 29 15.27 22.95 -0.52
C ALA A 29 15.53 23.03 -2.04
N ILE A 30 14.67 22.38 -2.84
CA ILE A 30 14.69 22.57 -4.29
C ILE A 30 14.42 24.05 -4.54
N THR A 31 15.37 24.75 -5.16
CA THR A 31 15.28 26.20 -5.38
C THR A 31 14.49 26.53 -6.63
N ASP A 32 13.97 27.76 -6.70
CA ASP A 32 13.39 28.35 -7.91
C ASP A 32 14.28 28.14 -9.14
N SER A 33 15.60 28.25 -8.97
CA SER A 33 16.56 28.13 -10.08
C SER A 33 16.80 26.71 -10.58
N ASN A 34 16.27 25.67 -9.93
CA ASN A 34 16.63 24.27 -10.23
C ASN A 34 15.44 23.30 -10.36
N TYR A 35 14.22 23.69 -9.99
CA TYR A 35 13.09 22.76 -9.98
C TYR A 35 12.76 22.17 -11.37
N ILE A 36 13.12 22.87 -12.45
CA ILE A 36 12.88 22.40 -13.83
C ILE A 36 13.54 21.04 -14.13
N ARG A 37 14.64 20.71 -13.43
CA ARG A 37 15.34 19.42 -13.55
C ARG A 37 14.48 18.24 -13.09
N TYR A 38 13.43 18.51 -12.32
CA TYR A 38 12.49 17.53 -11.78
C TYR A 38 11.19 17.46 -12.59
N LEU A 39 10.87 18.50 -13.36
CA LEU A 39 9.63 18.57 -14.12
C LEU A 39 9.74 17.91 -15.49
N PRO A 40 8.68 17.21 -15.95
CA PRO A 40 8.53 16.87 -17.36
C PRO A 40 8.62 18.13 -18.24
N LEU A 41 9.40 18.07 -19.31
CA LEU A 41 9.60 19.20 -20.24
C LEU A 41 8.47 19.36 -21.28
N SER A 42 7.31 18.76 -21.01
CA SER A 42 6.10 18.85 -21.83
C SER A 42 4.95 19.34 -20.99
N PHE A 43 4.06 20.13 -21.59
CA PHE A 43 2.79 20.45 -20.95
C PHE A 43 1.98 19.17 -20.71
N PRO A 44 1.34 19.03 -19.54
CA PRO A 44 0.42 17.93 -19.30
C PRO A 44 -0.73 17.99 -20.30
N LYS A 45 -1.22 16.82 -20.71
CA LYS A 45 -2.33 16.73 -21.66
C LYS A 45 -3.65 16.89 -20.92
N ILE A 46 -4.47 17.86 -21.31
CA ILE A 46 -5.84 17.97 -20.80
C ILE A 46 -6.70 16.85 -21.41
N ILE A 47 -7.55 16.24 -20.61
CA ILE A 47 -8.45 15.17 -21.06
C ILE A 47 -9.79 15.78 -21.49
N LYS A 48 -10.26 15.41 -22.67
CA LYS A 48 -11.50 15.92 -23.27
C LYS A 48 -12.75 15.30 -22.64
N GLN A 49 -13.88 15.97 -22.79
CA GLN A 49 -15.20 15.39 -22.56
C GLN A 49 -15.40 14.11 -23.38
N THR A 50 -16.20 13.18 -22.86
CA THR A 50 -16.56 11.98 -23.62
C THR A 50 -17.51 12.33 -24.77
N ASP A 51 -17.46 11.56 -25.87
CA ASP A 51 -18.39 11.74 -26.98
C ASP A 51 -19.85 11.59 -26.52
N ALA A 52 -20.15 10.69 -25.59
CA ALA A 52 -21.49 10.53 -25.05
C ALA A 52 -21.95 11.71 -24.18
N SER A 53 -21.07 12.31 -23.37
CA SER A 53 -21.41 13.52 -22.61
C SER A 53 -21.82 14.65 -23.55
N ARG A 54 -21.10 14.82 -24.67
CA ARG A 54 -21.42 15.78 -25.72
C ARG A 54 -22.73 15.45 -26.42
N ASP A 55 -22.85 14.24 -26.98
CA ASP A 55 -23.96 13.83 -27.86
C ASP A 55 -25.30 13.69 -27.12
N LEU A 56 -25.25 13.46 -25.80
CA LEU A 56 -26.42 13.39 -24.93
C LEU A 56 -26.68 14.69 -24.17
N HIS A 57 -25.95 15.76 -24.49
CA HIS A 57 -26.13 17.09 -23.92
C HIS A 57 -26.16 17.06 -22.39
N LEU A 58 -25.16 16.42 -21.79
CA LEU A 58 -25.06 16.20 -20.34
C LEU A 58 -25.22 17.51 -19.56
N PHE A 59 -24.62 18.60 -20.04
CA PHE A 59 -24.69 19.93 -19.41
C PHE A 59 -25.75 20.86 -20.02
N GLY A 60 -26.56 20.38 -20.96
CA GLY A 60 -27.53 21.18 -21.74
C GLY A 60 -27.13 21.30 -23.21
N ASP A 61 -28.10 21.61 -24.08
CA ASP A 61 -27.85 21.95 -25.49
C ASP A 61 -27.91 23.47 -25.66
N GLU A 62 -26.77 24.09 -25.96
CA GLU A 62 -26.67 25.55 -26.16
C GLU A 62 -27.50 26.04 -27.35
N ARG A 63 -27.91 25.15 -28.26
CA ARG A 63 -28.76 25.48 -29.40
C ARG A 63 -30.24 25.47 -29.05
N ASP A 64 -30.59 24.94 -27.88
CA ASP A 64 -31.97 24.95 -27.39
C ASP A 64 -32.33 26.38 -26.93
N PRO A 65 -33.42 26.99 -27.44
CA PRO A 65 -33.86 28.33 -27.01
C PRO A 65 -34.16 28.45 -25.51
N SER A 66 -34.39 27.32 -24.82
CA SER A 66 -34.62 27.26 -23.39
C SER A 66 -33.35 27.22 -22.53
N PHE A 67 -32.18 27.05 -23.16
CA PHE A 67 -30.89 27.00 -22.47
C PHE A 67 -30.63 28.31 -21.71
N LYS A 68 -30.33 28.19 -20.41
CA LYS A 68 -29.98 29.34 -19.56
C LYS A 68 -28.76 29.00 -18.71
N ASP A 69 -27.71 29.81 -18.84
CA ASP A 69 -26.54 29.77 -17.96
C ASP A 69 -26.38 31.14 -17.29
N VAL A 70 -27.08 31.33 -16.17
CA VAL A 70 -27.01 32.57 -15.37
C VAL A 70 -25.74 32.59 -14.53
N ASN A 71 -25.32 31.45 -14.00
CA ASN A 71 -24.18 31.32 -13.08
C ASN A 71 -22.81 31.33 -13.77
N LYS A 72 -22.80 31.37 -15.11
CA LYS A 72 -21.61 31.38 -15.97
C LYS A 72 -20.70 30.21 -15.63
N ASP A 73 -21.28 29.02 -15.65
CA ASP A 73 -20.58 27.76 -15.41
C ASP A 73 -20.68 26.77 -16.58
N GLY A 74 -21.25 27.18 -17.72
CA GLY A 74 -21.35 26.34 -18.91
C GLY A 74 -22.41 25.23 -18.81
N ILE A 75 -23.22 25.24 -17.74
CA ILE A 75 -24.29 24.28 -17.48
C ILE A 75 -25.63 25.00 -17.55
N ASP A 76 -26.61 24.39 -18.23
CA ASP A 76 -28.00 24.86 -18.17
C ASP A 76 -28.52 24.84 -16.72
N ASP A 77 -29.19 25.90 -16.27
CA ASP A 77 -29.61 26.08 -14.88
C ASP A 77 -30.57 24.96 -14.39
N ASN A 78 -31.42 24.41 -15.26
CA ASN A 78 -32.28 23.27 -14.90
C ASN A 78 -31.47 21.98 -14.85
N ARG A 79 -30.52 21.81 -15.77
CA ARG A 79 -29.58 20.69 -15.73
C ARG A 79 -28.71 20.75 -14.48
N PHE A 80 -28.21 21.92 -14.08
CA PHE A 80 -27.44 22.13 -12.87
C PHE A 80 -28.19 21.64 -11.64
N LYS A 81 -29.45 22.05 -11.46
CA LYS A 81 -30.30 21.59 -10.35
C LYS A 81 -30.39 20.07 -10.30
N ARG A 82 -30.57 19.42 -11.46
CA ARG A 82 -30.64 17.96 -11.55
C ARG A 82 -29.32 17.29 -11.21
N LEU A 83 -28.21 17.77 -11.76
CA LEU A 83 -26.86 17.24 -11.49
C LEU A 83 -26.47 17.44 -10.02
N GLN A 84 -26.85 18.57 -9.41
CA GLN A 84 -26.67 18.81 -7.98
C GLN A 84 -27.46 17.81 -7.14
N GLN A 85 -28.72 17.53 -7.49
CA GLN A 85 -29.54 16.54 -6.79
C GLN A 85 -28.94 15.13 -6.88
N LEU A 86 -28.50 14.72 -8.07
CA LEU A 86 -27.81 13.44 -8.26
C LEU A 86 -26.51 13.37 -7.44
N SER A 87 -25.72 14.45 -7.45
CA SER A 87 -24.45 14.52 -6.71
C SER A 87 -24.65 14.49 -5.20
N VAL A 88 -25.72 15.08 -4.67
CA VAL A 88 -26.05 14.97 -3.24
C VAL A 88 -26.47 13.54 -2.91
N ASN A 89 -27.37 12.95 -3.70
CA ASN A 89 -27.92 11.61 -3.45
C ASN A 89 -26.86 10.50 -3.48
N PHE A 90 -25.81 10.69 -4.28
CA PHE A 90 -24.73 9.71 -4.46
C PHE A 90 -23.37 10.15 -3.87
N SER A 91 -23.37 11.17 -3.03
CA SER A 91 -22.15 11.70 -2.41
C SER A 91 -21.47 10.67 -1.49
N PRO A 92 -20.13 10.62 -1.44
CA PRO A 92 -19.44 9.73 -0.53
C PRO A 92 -19.57 10.17 0.93
N ILE A 93 -19.54 9.18 1.82
CA ILE A 93 -19.27 9.36 3.25
C ILE A 93 -17.79 9.04 3.47
N LEU A 94 -17.03 10.02 3.92
CA LEU A 94 -15.59 9.89 4.14
C LEU A 94 -15.30 9.60 5.60
N PHE A 95 -14.70 8.45 5.89
CA PHE A 95 -14.19 8.12 7.21
C PHE A 95 -12.75 8.58 7.35
N LYS A 96 -12.48 9.35 8.39
CA LYS A 96 -11.18 9.98 8.62
C LYS A 96 -10.29 9.06 9.44
N ASN A 97 -9.07 8.80 8.97
CA ASN A 97 -8.06 8.07 9.74
C ASN A 97 -7.36 9.01 10.75
N THR A 98 -7.19 10.28 10.41
CA THR A 98 -6.70 11.33 11.33
C THR A 98 -7.74 12.44 11.48
N SER A 99 -7.54 13.36 12.42
CA SER A 99 -8.39 14.54 12.56
C SER A 99 -8.25 15.52 11.39
N TYR A 100 -7.12 15.45 10.67
CA TYR A 100 -6.70 16.43 9.67
C TYR A 100 -7.05 16.02 8.24
N SER A 101 -7.31 14.74 7.96
CA SER A 101 -7.72 14.32 6.61
C SER A 101 -9.15 14.80 6.31
N ILE A 102 -9.29 16.05 5.85
CA ILE A 102 -10.55 16.71 5.51
C ILE A 102 -10.38 17.38 4.13
N PRO A 103 -11.13 16.95 3.10
CA PRO A 103 -11.19 17.68 1.84
C PRO A 103 -11.76 19.08 2.03
N ILE A 104 -11.14 20.06 1.40
CA ILE A 104 -11.55 21.47 1.51
C ILE A 104 -11.75 22.10 0.13
N ASP A 105 -12.51 23.19 0.09
CA ASP A 105 -12.57 24.05 -1.09
C ASP A 105 -11.21 24.73 -1.25
N PHE A 106 -10.45 24.40 -2.29
CA PHE A 106 -9.13 25.02 -2.53
C PHE A 106 -9.24 26.54 -2.63
N ARG A 107 -10.40 27.06 -3.09
CA ARG A 107 -10.67 28.50 -3.15
C ARG A 107 -10.63 29.16 -1.78
N SER A 108 -10.96 28.42 -0.72
CA SER A 108 -10.85 28.93 0.66
C SER A 108 -9.38 29.09 1.11
N LEU A 109 -8.42 28.43 0.46
CA LEU A 109 -7.00 28.68 0.71
C LEU A 109 -6.48 29.86 -0.10
N ILE A 110 -6.82 29.89 -1.39
CA ILE A 110 -6.27 30.91 -2.28
C ILE A 110 -6.95 32.28 -2.13
N ASN A 111 -8.22 32.37 -1.71
CA ASN A 111 -8.97 33.65 -1.67
C ASN A 111 -8.99 34.35 -0.30
N ASN A 112 -8.29 33.82 0.72
CA ASN A 112 -8.23 34.43 2.04
C ASN A 112 -6.96 35.30 2.16
N GLU A 113 -7.10 36.63 2.01
CA GLU A 113 -6.06 37.70 2.07
C GLU A 113 -5.40 38.11 0.72
N GLU A 114 -5.09 39.41 0.57
CA GLU A 114 -4.61 40.05 -0.68
C GLU A 114 -3.32 39.42 -1.24
N ASP A 115 -2.41 38.95 -0.39
CA ASP A 115 -1.12 38.36 -0.79
C ASP A 115 -1.21 36.85 -1.12
N LYS A 116 -2.35 36.19 -0.88
CA LYS A 116 -2.49 34.73 -0.96
C LYS A 116 -3.18 34.22 -2.23
N SER A 117 -3.64 35.11 -3.11
CA SER A 117 -4.35 34.77 -4.37
C SER A 117 -3.47 34.87 -5.62
N LEU A 118 -2.15 34.81 -5.46
CA LEU A 118 -1.20 34.97 -6.55
C LEU A 118 -1.02 33.66 -7.33
N LEU A 119 -1.29 33.71 -8.63
CA LEU A 119 -0.85 32.72 -9.60
C LEU A 119 0.56 33.10 -10.06
N TYR A 120 1.54 32.25 -9.77
CA TYR A 120 2.93 32.44 -10.20
C TYR A 120 3.14 31.85 -11.59
N ILE A 121 3.93 32.55 -12.42
CA ILE A 121 4.23 32.17 -13.79
C ILE A 121 5.73 32.33 -14.01
N ASP A 122 6.44 31.21 -14.05
CA ASP A 122 7.86 31.18 -14.39
C ASP A 122 8.04 30.80 -15.85
N THR A 123 8.76 31.62 -16.60
CA THR A 123 9.15 31.31 -17.99
C THR A 123 10.60 30.86 -18.02
N TRP A 124 10.80 29.60 -18.40
CA TRP A 124 12.10 28.97 -18.56
C TRP A 124 12.57 29.02 -20.01
N ASP A 125 13.84 29.32 -20.21
CA ASP A 125 14.54 29.07 -21.47
C ASP A 125 15.22 27.70 -21.40
N LEU A 126 14.74 26.75 -22.22
CA LEU A 126 15.30 25.41 -22.28
C LEU A 126 16.47 25.30 -23.27
N THR A 127 16.73 26.34 -24.07
CA THR A 127 17.74 26.32 -25.14
C THR A 127 19.18 26.38 -24.63
N LEU A 128 19.34 26.83 -23.39
CA LEU A 128 20.62 26.90 -22.69
C LEU A 128 21.07 25.50 -22.22
N ALA A 129 22.38 25.30 -22.11
CA ALA A 129 22.95 24.05 -21.60
C ALA A 129 22.50 23.76 -20.15
N GLU A 130 22.33 24.81 -19.36
CA GLU A 130 21.59 24.78 -18.10
C GLU A 130 20.34 25.65 -18.27
N PRO A 131 19.12 25.09 -18.17
CA PRO A 131 17.91 25.89 -18.27
C PRO A 131 17.85 26.97 -17.20
N GLU A 132 17.40 28.18 -17.56
CA GLU A 132 17.29 29.32 -16.65
C GLU A 132 15.92 29.98 -16.73
N ILE A 133 15.50 30.62 -15.64
CA ILE A 133 14.29 31.45 -15.61
C ILE A 133 14.61 32.79 -16.26
N VAL A 134 14.00 33.09 -17.41
CA VAL A 134 14.15 34.36 -18.12
C VAL A 134 13.12 35.40 -17.68
N ARG A 135 12.00 34.96 -17.10
CA ARG A 135 10.93 35.87 -16.63
C ARG A 135 10.11 35.23 -15.51
N LYS A 136 9.79 36.04 -14.49
CA LYS A 136 8.83 35.71 -13.42
C LYS A 136 7.69 36.73 -13.45
N ASP A 137 6.47 36.25 -13.59
CA ASP A 137 5.25 37.08 -13.52
C ASP A 137 4.31 36.55 -12.44
N THR A 138 3.39 37.40 -12.00
CA THR A 138 2.30 37.03 -11.10
C THR A 138 0.98 37.61 -11.57
N ILE A 139 -0.11 36.87 -11.36
CA ILE A 139 -1.49 37.34 -11.55
C ILE A 139 -2.23 37.29 -10.21
N ASN A 140 -2.82 38.40 -9.79
CA ASN A 140 -3.66 38.43 -8.59
C ASN A 140 -5.11 38.07 -8.96
N LEU A 141 -5.52 36.85 -8.62
CA LEU A 141 -6.84 36.32 -8.99
C LEU A 141 -8.01 37.08 -8.32
N ASN A 142 -7.78 37.77 -7.21
CA ASN A 142 -8.84 38.56 -6.55
C ASN A 142 -9.22 39.80 -7.36
N LEU A 143 -8.30 40.32 -8.18
CA LEU A 143 -8.47 41.57 -8.92
C LEU A 143 -8.92 41.35 -10.38
N VAL A 144 -9.06 40.10 -10.84
CA VAL A 144 -9.42 39.75 -12.23
C VAL A 144 -10.80 40.29 -12.66
N ASP A 145 -11.75 40.45 -11.74
CA ASP A 145 -13.08 40.99 -12.05
C ASP A 145 -13.24 42.47 -11.63
N SER A 146 -12.15 43.12 -11.17
CA SER A 146 -12.18 44.50 -10.70
C SER A 146 -12.20 45.53 -11.84
N LEU A 147 -11.50 45.24 -12.94
CA LEU A 147 -11.48 46.03 -14.16
C LEU A 147 -11.49 45.07 -15.35
N GLU A 148 -12.64 44.94 -16.03
CA GLU A 148 -12.74 44.05 -17.18
C GLU A 148 -11.73 44.45 -18.25
N CYS A 149 -11.04 43.45 -18.82
CA CYS A 149 -10.17 43.69 -19.95
C CYS A 149 -11.03 44.25 -21.09
N PRO A 150 -10.68 45.42 -21.66
CA PRO A 150 -11.42 45.98 -22.79
C PRO A 150 -11.59 44.93 -23.87
N ARG A 151 -12.71 44.94 -24.61
CA ARG A 151 -12.88 44.06 -25.78
C ARG A 151 -11.82 44.39 -26.81
N VAL A 152 -10.65 43.77 -26.68
CA VAL A 152 -9.57 43.95 -27.64
C VAL A 152 -9.97 43.15 -28.87
N THR A 153 -10.03 43.80 -30.02
CA THR A 153 -10.06 43.15 -31.34
C THR A 153 -8.74 42.42 -31.65
N ALA A 154 -7.78 42.44 -30.71
CA ALA A 154 -6.48 41.82 -30.84
C ALA A 154 -6.60 40.30 -30.91
N THR A 155 -5.93 39.74 -31.91
CA THR A 155 -5.83 38.30 -32.16
C THR A 155 -4.61 37.67 -31.49
N SER A 156 -3.79 38.46 -30.77
CA SER A 156 -2.51 38.03 -30.19
C SER A 156 -2.40 38.37 -28.69
N PRO A 157 -1.91 37.43 -27.84
CA PRO A 157 -1.60 37.69 -26.43
C PRO A 157 -0.68 38.89 -26.20
N LEU A 158 0.28 39.12 -27.11
CA LEU A 158 1.25 40.22 -27.02
C LEU A 158 0.58 41.59 -27.11
N ASP A 159 -0.41 41.74 -27.98
CA ASP A 159 -1.11 43.00 -28.19
C ASP A 159 -1.95 43.39 -26.96
N ILE A 160 -2.58 42.39 -26.32
CA ILE A 160 -3.35 42.57 -25.08
C ILE A 160 -2.43 43.06 -23.96
N LEU A 161 -1.26 42.43 -23.81
CA LEU A 161 -0.30 42.78 -22.77
C LEU A 161 0.37 44.14 -23.04
N GLN A 162 0.66 44.50 -24.28
CA GLN A 162 1.26 45.81 -24.58
C GLN A 162 0.32 46.98 -24.28
N GLN A 163 -0.99 46.78 -24.41
CA GLN A 163 -1.98 47.84 -24.19
C GLN A 163 -2.41 47.98 -22.72
N ASN A 164 -2.48 46.88 -21.96
CA ASN A 164 -3.04 46.88 -20.60
C ASN A 164 -2.29 45.91 -19.66
N ASN A 165 -0.95 45.96 -19.61
CA ASN A 165 -0.13 45.08 -18.76
C ASN A 165 -0.37 45.24 -17.25
N THR A 166 -1.01 46.31 -16.78
CA THR A 166 -1.33 46.51 -15.35
C THR A 166 -2.69 45.93 -14.95
N ASN A 167 -3.52 45.50 -15.92
CA ASN A 167 -4.82 44.91 -15.63
C ASN A 167 -4.70 43.38 -15.46
N GLU A 168 -5.03 42.88 -14.26
CA GLU A 168 -4.99 41.45 -13.92
C GLU A 168 -5.91 40.58 -14.79
N ASP A 169 -7.07 41.11 -15.22
CA ASP A 169 -7.97 40.41 -16.14
C ASP A 169 -7.31 40.21 -17.52
N CYS A 170 -6.66 41.26 -18.04
CA CYS A 170 -5.97 41.21 -19.33
C CYS A 170 -4.77 40.26 -19.29
N LYS A 171 -4.03 40.23 -18.17
CA LYS A 171 -2.93 39.26 -17.97
C LYS A 171 -3.45 37.83 -18.05
N LEU A 172 -4.55 37.53 -17.35
CA LEU A 172 -5.14 36.20 -17.34
C LEU A 172 -5.73 35.82 -18.69
N LEU A 173 -6.35 36.77 -19.41
CA LEU A 173 -6.83 36.55 -20.78
C LEU A 173 -5.69 36.18 -21.73
N ALA A 174 -4.60 36.95 -21.71
CA ALA A 174 -3.44 36.71 -22.56
C ALA A 174 -2.85 35.32 -22.29
N LEU A 175 -2.79 34.91 -21.01
CA LEU A 175 -2.32 33.58 -20.61
C LEU A 175 -3.25 32.46 -21.11
N LEU A 176 -4.57 32.63 -21.01
CA LEU A 176 -5.55 31.66 -21.52
C LEU A 176 -5.50 31.51 -23.04
N LEU A 177 -5.27 32.60 -23.77
CA LEU A 177 -5.11 32.57 -25.23
C LEU A 177 -3.78 31.91 -25.63
N GLU A 178 -2.70 32.18 -24.91
CA GLU A 178 -1.38 31.59 -25.15
C GLU A 178 -1.38 30.08 -24.89
N LEU A 179 -2.01 29.64 -23.81
CA LEU A 179 -2.06 28.25 -23.36
C LEU A 179 -3.39 27.57 -23.69
N ASP A 180 -4.12 28.05 -24.69
CA ASP A 180 -5.39 27.45 -25.11
C ASP A 180 -5.15 25.97 -25.49
N PRO A 181 -5.79 25.01 -24.79
CA PRO A 181 -5.58 23.59 -25.05
C PRO A 181 -5.96 23.15 -26.47
N ARG A 182 -6.77 23.93 -27.19
CA ARG A 182 -7.13 23.67 -28.59
C ARG A 182 -5.99 23.97 -29.56
N ASN A 183 -5.08 24.87 -29.18
CA ASN A 183 -3.97 25.34 -30.00
C ASN A 183 -2.61 24.77 -29.57
N LEU A 184 -2.50 24.26 -28.33
CA LEU A 184 -1.28 23.64 -27.82
C LEU A 184 -0.92 22.37 -28.62
N ARG A 185 0.23 22.40 -29.30
CA ARG A 185 0.82 21.20 -29.91
C ARG A 185 1.27 20.26 -28.79
N THR A 186 0.61 19.12 -28.66
CA THR A 186 1.01 18.05 -27.73
C THR A 186 2.22 17.32 -28.31
N GLY A 187 3.41 17.56 -27.74
CA GLY A 187 4.66 16.89 -28.09
C GLY A 187 5.78 17.27 -27.12
N VAL A 188 6.82 16.45 -27.01
CA VAL A 188 8.03 16.80 -26.24
C VAL A 188 8.64 18.03 -26.91
N LYS A 189 8.67 19.17 -26.21
CA LYS A 189 9.35 20.37 -26.70
C LYS A 189 10.82 20.06 -26.87
N HIS A 190 11.39 20.41 -28.03
CA HIS A 190 12.79 20.11 -28.30
C HIS A 190 13.63 21.01 -27.39
N PRO A 191 14.57 20.48 -26.57
CA PRO A 191 15.34 21.29 -25.62
C PRO A 191 16.01 22.49 -26.28
N SER A 192 16.40 22.35 -27.55
CA SER A 192 17.17 23.35 -28.29
C SER A 192 16.37 24.51 -28.89
N ARG A 193 15.04 24.65 -28.70
CA ARG A 193 14.25 25.72 -29.38
C ARG A 193 13.11 26.40 -28.62
N ASP A 194 12.71 25.92 -27.44
CA ASP A 194 11.44 26.36 -26.84
C ASP A 194 11.58 26.92 -25.41
N SER A 195 10.81 27.96 -25.12
CA SER A 195 10.52 28.39 -23.75
C SER A 195 9.39 27.54 -23.13
N LEU A 196 9.44 27.32 -21.81
CA LEU A 196 8.40 26.62 -21.05
C LEU A 196 7.84 27.50 -19.95
N LYS A 197 6.52 27.62 -19.87
CA LYS A 197 5.84 28.30 -18.75
C LYS A 197 5.40 27.29 -17.71
N VAL A 198 5.74 27.56 -16.45
CA VAL A 198 5.31 26.77 -15.30
C VAL A 198 4.40 27.65 -14.45
N LEU A 199 3.16 27.19 -14.26
CA LEU A 199 2.12 27.91 -13.55
C LEU A 199 1.87 27.22 -12.22
N TYR A 200 1.82 27.94 -11.11
CA TYR A 200 1.61 27.31 -9.81
C TYR A 200 1.06 28.26 -8.74
N PHE A 201 0.40 27.66 -7.74
CA PHE A 201 0.05 28.33 -6.48
C PHE A 201 1.08 28.00 -5.41
N ASN A 202 1.67 28.99 -4.75
CA ASN A 202 2.66 28.81 -3.70
C ASN A 202 2.19 29.48 -2.39
N THR A 203 1.07 28.98 -1.86
CA THR A 203 0.35 29.57 -0.73
C THR A 203 -0.34 28.45 0.04
N PRO A 204 -0.23 28.36 1.38
CA PRO A 204 0.17 29.41 2.33
C PRO A 204 1.66 29.42 2.71
N GLY A 205 2.46 28.46 2.23
CA GLY A 205 3.89 28.33 2.53
C GLY A 205 4.73 28.13 1.26
N LYS A 206 6.07 28.05 1.41
CA LYS A 206 7.02 27.83 0.30
C LYS A 206 7.50 26.37 0.19
N ASP A 207 7.05 25.51 1.10
CA ASP A 207 7.37 24.10 1.16
C ASP A 207 6.19 23.28 1.74
N GLU A 208 6.24 21.97 1.54
CA GLU A 208 5.25 21.00 2.05
C GLU A 208 5.05 21.12 3.56
N LYS A 209 6.14 21.32 4.31
CA LYS A 209 6.09 21.50 5.77
C LYS A 209 5.30 22.74 6.17
N GLY A 210 5.48 23.85 5.47
CA GLY A 210 4.76 25.10 5.71
C GLY A 210 3.27 24.97 5.38
N TRP A 211 2.92 24.32 4.28
CA TRP A 211 1.52 24.01 3.94
C TRP A 211 0.86 23.12 4.99
N LYS A 212 1.55 22.04 5.39
CA LYS A 212 1.10 21.12 6.42
C LYS A 212 0.85 21.84 7.74
N GLN A 213 1.85 22.60 8.22
CA GLN A 213 1.74 23.31 9.48
C GLN A 213 0.59 24.33 9.46
N PHE A 214 0.47 25.14 8.39
CA PHE A 214 -0.63 26.09 8.27
C PHE A 214 -1.99 25.39 8.34
N TYR A 215 -2.14 24.27 7.63
CA TYR A 215 -3.40 23.57 7.58
C TYR A 215 -3.72 22.86 8.90
N GLU A 216 -2.75 22.19 9.52
CA GLU A 216 -2.92 21.58 10.85
C GLU A 216 -3.28 22.62 11.89
N ASP A 217 -2.62 23.78 11.90
CA ASP A 217 -2.91 24.90 12.80
C ASP A 217 -4.30 25.49 12.53
N PHE A 218 -4.68 25.64 11.25
CA PHE A 218 -5.99 26.13 10.86
C PHE A 218 -7.09 25.18 11.34
N ILE A 219 -6.99 23.89 11.05
CA ILE A 219 -8.01 22.89 11.41
C ILE A 219 -8.06 22.66 12.92
N SER A 220 -6.91 22.64 13.62
CA SER A 220 -6.87 22.40 15.07
C SER A 220 -7.51 23.52 15.89
N ASN A 221 -7.39 24.77 15.41
CA ASN A 221 -7.88 25.94 16.14
C ASN A 221 -9.26 26.41 15.67
N ALA A 222 -9.73 25.95 14.50
CA ALA A 222 -11.03 26.33 13.96
C ALA A 222 -12.20 25.61 14.68
N PRO A 223 -13.28 26.32 15.05
CA PRO A 223 -14.52 25.70 15.44
C PRO A 223 -15.08 24.77 14.35
N ASP A 224 -15.77 23.70 14.74
CA ASP A 224 -16.42 22.74 13.82
C ASP A 224 -17.29 23.42 12.74
N SER A 225 -17.91 24.55 13.07
CA SER A 225 -18.73 25.32 12.14
C SER A 225 -17.92 25.96 11.01
N ILE A 226 -16.67 26.37 11.26
CA ILE A 226 -15.75 26.89 10.25
C ILE A 226 -15.20 25.75 9.41
N VAL A 227 -14.76 24.66 10.04
CA VAL A 227 -14.29 23.45 9.35
C VAL A 227 -15.36 22.92 8.39
N LYS A 228 -16.63 22.90 8.82
CA LYS A 228 -17.75 22.52 7.95
C LYS A 228 -17.91 23.47 6.76
N LYS A 229 -17.76 24.78 6.96
CA LYS A 229 -17.92 25.78 5.88
C LYS A 229 -16.85 25.66 4.79
N ILE A 230 -15.62 25.36 5.18
CA ILE A 230 -14.51 25.23 4.23
C ILE A 230 -14.40 23.83 3.62
N SER A 231 -14.98 22.82 4.27
CA SER A 231 -14.97 21.45 3.76
C SER A 231 -15.88 21.32 2.54
N ALA A 232 -15.32 20.85 1.43
CA ALA A 232 -16.01 20.74 0.16
C ALA A 232 -15.47 19.58 -0.69
N ILE A 233 -16.30 19.12 -1.62
CA ILE A 233 -15.92 18.16 -2.66
C ILE A 233 -16.41 18.66 -4.01
N TYR A 234 -15.74 18.24 -5.08
CA TYR A 234 -16.08 18.62 -6.44
C TYR A 234 -16.69 17.41 -7.15
N ALA A 235 -17.92 17.54 -7.63
CA ALA A 235 -18.62 16.49 -8.35
C ALA A 235 -18.61 16.80 -9.85
N HIS A 236 -17.94 15.93 -10.61
CA HIS A 236 -17.86 16.00 -12.06
C HIS A 236 -18.66 14.83 -12.67
N PRO A 237 -19.86 15.08 -13.21
CA PRO A 237 -20.62 14.05 -13.90
C PRO A 237 -20.09 13.85 -15.32
N PHE A 238 -20.06 12.61 -15.79
CA PHE A 238 -19.80 12.26 -17.19
C PHE A 238 -20.50 10.97 -17.60
N ILE A 239 -20.56 10.71 -18.91
CA ILE A 239 -21.18 9.51 -19.46
C ILE A 239 -20.10 8.67 -20.13
N ALA A 240 -19.84 7.49 -19.58
CA ALA A 240 -18.94 6.51 -20.19
C ALA A 240 -19.70 5.69 -21.24
N VAL A 241 -18.99 5.26 -22.30
CA VAL A 241 -19.53 4.41 -23.37
C VAL A 241 -18.89 3.04 -23.31
N ASP A 242 -19.72 2.03 -23.50
CA ASP A 242 -19.30 0.67 -23.80
C ASP A 242 -19.96 0.25 -25.12
N LEU A 243 -19.16 -0.27 -26.05
CA LEU A 243 -19.58 -0.63 -27.39
C LEU A 243 -19.85 -2.14 -27.43
N GLU A 244 -21.10 -2.54 -27.68
CA GLU A 244 -21.42 -3.95 -27.89
C GLU A 244 -20.90 -4.43 -29.26
N ALA A 245 -20.67 -5.75 -29.38
CA ALA A 245 -20.25 -6.41 -30.62
C ALA A 245 -21.22 -6.19 -31.81
N GLN A 246 -22.46 -5.77 -31.57
CA GLN A 246 -23.47 -5.44 -32.58
C GLN A 246 -23.55 -3.95 -32.93
N GLY A 247 -22.64 -3.11 -32.40
CA GLY A 247 -22.55 -1.68 -32.71
C GLY A 247 -23.54 -0.77 -31.98
N SER A 248 -24.37 -1.31 -31.07
CA SER A 248 -25.26 -0.48 -30.25
C SER A 248 -24.50 0.10 -29.05
N ALA A 249 -24.42 1.44 -28.97
CA ALA A 249 -23.75 2.11 -27.86
C ALA A 249 -24.57 1.96 -26.57
N LYS A 250 -23.91 1.52 -25.51
CA LYS A 250 -24.44 1.47 -24.15
C LYS A 250 -23.65 2.41 -23.25
N TYR A 251 -24.27 2.81 -22.15
CA TYR A 251 -23.78 3.92 -21.34
C TYR A 251 -23.67 3.55 -19.87
N GLU A 252 -22.80 4.26 -19.18
CA GLU A 252 -22.77 4.36 -17.72
C GLU A 252 -22.81 5.83 -17.32
N PHE A 253 -23.73 6.18 -16.44
CA PHE A 253 -23.77 7.51 -15.85
C PHE A 253 -22.83 7.52 -14.64
N VAL A 254 -21.83 8.39 -14.65
CA VAL A 254 -20.77 8.41 -13.64
C VAL A 254 -20.73 9.77 -12.98
N ILE A 255 -20.58 9.80 -11.66
CA ILE A 255 -20.20 11.00 -10.92
C ILE A 255 -18.82 10.76 -10.33
N GLN A 256 -17.84 11.50 -10.82
CA GLN A 256 -16.49 11.51 -10.29
C GLN A 256 -16.40 12.57 -9.18
N TYR A 257 -16.12 12.14 -7.96
CA TYR A 257 -15.95 13.05 -6.82
C TYR A 257 -14.46 13.27 -6.58
N TRP A 258 -14.03 14.52 -6.73
CA TRP A 258 -12.67 14.98 -6.47
C TRP A 258 -12.55 15.61 -5.09
N PHE A 259 -11.45 15.30 -4.42
CA PHE A 259 -11.11 15.74 -3.07
C PHE A 259 -9.79 16.51 -3.14
N PHE A 260 -9.83 17.78 -2.77
CA PHE A 260 -8.62 18.57 -2.64
C PHE A 260 -8.07 18.49 -1.22
N TYR A 261 -6.81 18.09 -1.10
CA TYR A 261 -6.07 18.13 0.15
C TYR A 261 -4.89 19.10 0.04
N PRO A 262 -4.54 19.87 1.07
CA PRO A 262 -3.49 20.89 0.92
C PRO A 262 -2.07 20.34 0.91
N PHE A 263 -1.79 19.16 1.47
CA PHE A 263 -0.44 18.61 1.53
C PHE A 263 -0.51 17.09 1.60
N ASN A 264 0.40 16.37 0.95
CA ASN A 264 0.54 14.91 1.09
C ASN A 264 1.76 14.59 1.96
N ASP A 265 1.58 13.83 3.04
CA ASP A 265 2.65 13.42 3.95
C ASP A 265 2.79 11.88 3.96
N GLY A 266 3.83 11.37 3.29
CA GLY A 266 3.93 9.97 2.90
C GLY A 266 5.31 9.57 2.38
N GLY A 267 5.34 8.69 1.38
CA GLY A 267 6.55 8.44 0.58
C GLY A 267 6.75 9.49 -0.53
N ASN A 268 5.69 10.26 -0.81
CA ASN A 268 5.57 11.29 -1.83
C ASN A 268 5.18 12.62 -1.18
N ASN A 269 6.16 13.34 -0.65
CA ASN A 269 5.87 14.60 0.02
C ASN A 269 5.73 15.71 -1.02
N HIS A 270 4.55 16.28 -1.14
CA HIS A 270 4.30 17.45 -1.97
C HIS A 270 3.15 18.30 -1.43
N GLU A 271 3.14 19.55 -1.86
CA GLU A 271 2.06 20.50 -1.65
C GLU A 271 0.91 20.17 -2.60
N GLY A 272 -0.33 20.40 -2.16
CA GLY A 272 -1.56 20.13 -2.91
C GLY A 272 -1.79 18.65 -3.24
N ASP A 273 -3.05 18.21 -3.28
CA ASP A 273 -3.38 16.88 -3.78
C ASP A 273 -4.81 16.80 -4.30
N TRP A 274 -5.00 16.03 -5.36
CA TRP A 274 -6.29 15.80 -6.01
C TRP A 274 -6.57 14.30 -6.07
N GLU A 275 -7.30 13.82 -5.07
CA GLU A 275 -7.77 12.44 -5.00
C GLU A 275 -9.19 12.32 -5.55
N HIS A 276 -9.61 11.12 -5.96
CA HIS A 276 -10.98 10.94 -6.41
C HIS A 276 -11.54 9.52 -6.25
N ILE A 277 -12.86 9.42 -6.41
CA ILE A 277 -13.58 8.17 -6.65
C ILE A 277 -14.56 8.35 -7.81
N ASN A 278 -14.92 7.25 -8.47
CA ASN A 278 -16.05 7.24 -9.39
C ASN A 278 -17.24 6.51 -8.78
N VAL A 279 -18.43 7.11 -8.89
CA VAL A 279 -19.69 6.46 -8.54
C VAL A 279 -20.49 6.23 -9.81
N ARG A 280 -20.63 4.96 -10.19
CA ARG A 280 -21.35 4.55 -11.40
C ARG A 280 -22.78 4.22 -11.02
N ILE A 281 -23.73 4.95 -11.57
CA ILE A 281 -25.15 4.90 -11.22
C ILE A 281 -25.90 4.07 -12.27
N THR A 282 -26.85 3.26 -11.82
CA THR A 282 -27.81 2.58 -12.68
C THR A 282 -29.21 2.64 -12.06
N THR A 283 -30.20 2.09 -12.73
CA THR A 283 -31.57 1.94 -12.23
C THR A 283 -31.82 0.50 -11.76
N LEU A 284 -32.79 0.31 -10.86
CA LEU A 284 -33.19 -1.01 -10.35
C LEU A 284 -33.59 -2.00 -11.47
N ASP A 285 -34.20 -1.52 -12.57
CA ASP A 285 -34.59 -2.33 -13.72
C ASP A 285 -33.41 -2.67 -14.66
N ARG A 286 -32.31 -1.91 -14.57
CA ARG A 286 -31.07 -2.12 -15.33
C ARG A 286 -29.94 -2.70 -14.49
N LYS A 287 -30.24 -3.29 -13.33
CA LYS A 287 -29.28 -4.05 -12.51
C LYS A 287 -28.56 -5.11 -13.35
N GLY A 288 -27.23 -5.06 -13.35
CA GLY A 288 -26.38 -5.98 -14.13
C GLY A 288 -26.33 -5.71 -15.64
N LYS A 289 -26.96 -4.62 -16.12
CA LYS A 289 -26.92 -4.19 -17.53
C LYS A 289 -26.38 -2.77 -17.63
N LEU A 290 -25.97 -2.38 -18.83
CA LEU A 290 -25.61 -1.00 -19.15
C LEU A 290 -26.86 -0.19 -19.51
N LEU A 291 -26.78 1.13 -19.36
CA LEU A 291 -27.88 2.05 -19.65
C LEU A 291 -28.02 2.26 -21.16
N THR A 292 -29.26 2.49 -21.60
CA THR A 292 -29.55 2.96 -22.96
C THR A 292 -29.60 4.48 -23.01
N LYS A 293 -29.58 5.06 -24.22
CA LYS A 293 -29.77 6.50 -24.43
C LYS A 293 -31.03 7.03 -23.74
N ASN A 294 -32.15 6.30 -23.84
CA ASN A 294 -33.41 6.69 -23.22
C ASN A 294 -33.34 6.67 -21.68
N ASP A 295 -32.55 5.76 -21.10
CA ASP A 295 -32.37 5.71 -19.66
C ASP A 295 -31.58 6.95 -19.18
N ILE A 296 -30.52 7.34 -19.91
CA ILE A 296 -29.77 8.57 -19.63
C ILE A 296 -30.66 9.81 -19.70
N ILE A 297 -31.46 9.95 -20.76
CA ILE A 297 -32.39 11.09 -20.92
C ILE A 297 -33.34 11.17 -19.72
N LYS A 298 -33.89 10.05 -19.26
CA LYS A 298 -34.76 10.00 -18.08
C LYS A 298 -34.02 10.36 -16.79
N ILE A 299 -32.77 9.92 -16.63
CA ILE A 299 -31.93 10.27 -15.47
C ILE A 299 -31.67 11.78 -15.44
N LEU A 300 -31.46 12.39 -16.60
CA LEU A 300 -31.16 13.81 -16.73
C LEU A 300 -32.39 14.71 -16.69
N ASP A 301 -33.59 14.18 -16.97
CA ASP A 301 -34.83 14.95 -16.92
C ASP A 301 -35.14 15.47 -15.51
N HIS A 302 -35.19 16.80 -15.36
CA HIS A 302 -35.46 17.48 -14.10
C HIS A 302 -36.93 17.36 -13.67
N ASN A 303 -37.85 17.11 -14.61
CA ASN A 303 -39.27 16.93 -14.31
C ASN A 303 -39.61 15.51 -13.84
N ASN A 304 -38.71 14.56 -14.10
CA ASN A 304 -38.87 13.18 -13.66
C ASN A 304 -38.27 13.00 -12.25
N ALA A 305 -39.04 13.36 -11.22
CA ALA A 305 -38.64 13.10 -9.84
C ALA A 305 -38.69 11.61 -9.49
N ALA A 306 -39.62 10.85 -10.09
CA ALA A 306 -39.85 9.44 -9.77
C ALA A 306 -38.65 8.54 -10.09
N ILE A 307 -37.91 8.82 -11.16
CA ILE A 307 -36.71 8.04 -11.53
C ILE A 307 -35.65 8.04 -10.43
N LEU A 308 -35.53 9.10 -9.63
CA LEU A 308 -34.52 9.19 -8.56
C LEU A 308 -34.67 8.08 -7.52
N ASN A 309 -35.92 7.67 -7.23
CA ASN A 309 -36.22 6.59 -6.29
C ASN A 309 -35.82 5.21 -6.84
N SER A 310 -35.56 5.10 -8.14
CA SER A 310 -35.11 3.86 -8.79
C SER A 310 -33.59 3.76 -8.94
N LEU A 311 -32.86 4.85 -8.67
CA LEU A 311 -31.41 4.88 -8.88
C LEU A 311 -30.67 4.19 -7.75
N ILE A 312 -29.63 3.47 -8.13
CA ILE A 312 -28.78 2.70 -7.22
C ILE A 312 -27.31 2.81 -7.66
N ILE A 313 -26.39 2.46 -6.76
CA ILE A 313 -24.98 2.29 -7.11
C ILE A 313 -24.82 0.99 -7.90
N LYS A 314 -24.25 1.06 -9.10
CA LYS A 314 -23.79 -0.10 -9.87
C LYS A 314 -22.40 -0.53 -9.42
N LYS A 315 -21.46 0.42 -9.47
CA LYS A 315 -20.04 0.22 -9.14
C LYS A 315 -19.46 1.47 -8.48
N VAL A 316 -18.42 1.28 -7.70
CA VAL A 316 -17.61 2.39 -7.16
C VAL A 316 -16.15 2.09 -7.41
N ASP A 317 -15.46 2.99 -8.11
CA ASP A 317 -14.02 2.89 -8.36
C ASP A 317 -13.29 3.74 -7.32
N TYR A 318 -12.44 3.10 -6.53
CA TYR A 318 -11.63 3.73 -5.50
C TYR A 318 -10.21 3.89 -6.01
N TYR A 319 -9.78 5.14 -6.22
CA TYR A 319 -8.44 5.45 -6.68
C TYR A 319 -7.53 5.75 -5.48
N PHE A 320 -6.32 5.20 -5.51
CA PHE A 320 -5.29 5.43 -4.52
C PHE A 320 -3.92 5.26 -5.19
N HIS A 321 -3.11 6.32 -5.19
CA HIS A 321 -1.82 6.36 -5.87
C HIS A 321 -1.94 6.03 -7.36
N HIS A 322 -1.31 4.94 -7.82
CA HIS A 322 -1.31 4.46 -9.21
C HIS A 322 -2.22 3.23 -9.38
N PHE A 323 -3.21 3.09 -8.50
CA PHE A 323 -4.12 1.95 -8.45
C PHE A 323 -5.58 2.35 -8.40
N VAL A 324 -6.42 1.45 -8.88
CA VAL A 324 -7.87 1.52 -8.77
C VAL A 324 -8.45 0.19 -8.31
N MET A 325 -9.36 0.21 -7.33
CA MET A 325 -10.15 -0.95 -6.93
C MET A 325 -11.63 -0.67 -7.15
N SER A 326 -12.29 -1.49 -7.98
CA SER A 326 -13.73 -1.38 -8.24
C SER A 326 -14.54 -2.31 -7.34
N LEU A 327 -15.56 -1.79 -6.66
CA LEU A 327 -16.56 -2.59 -5.96
C LEU A 327 -17.83 -2.69 -6.80
N ASP A 328 -18.19 -3.89 -7.23
CA ASP A 328 -19.44 -4.17 -7.99
C ASP A 328 -20.59 -4.52 -7.05
N TYR A 329 -21.65 -3.71 -7.08
CA TYR A 329 -22.85 -3.88 -6.27
C TYR A 329 -23.90 -4.73 -6.99
N THR A 330 -23.70 -5.02 -8.28
CA THR A 330 -24.63 -5.79 -9.12
C THR A 330 -24.16 -7.20 -9.42
N ASN A 331 -22.91 -7.54 -9.08
CA ASN A 331 -22.38 -8.89 -9.24
C ASN A 331 -21.42 -9.29 -8.08
N PRO A 332 -21.87 -10.14 -7.13
CA PRO A 332 -23.25 -10.59 -6.93
C PRO A 332 -24.19 -9.41 -6.61
N ASP A 333 -25.46 -9.50 -7.01
CA ASP A 333 -26.43 -8.42 -6.87
C ASP A 333 -26.76 -8.17 -5.40
N ALA A 334 -26.09 -7.17 -4.83
CA ALA A 334 -26.21 -6.78 -3.45
C ALA A 334 -27.61 -6.30 -3.07
N TYR A 335 -28.49 -6.00 -4.05
CA TYR A 335 -29.88 -5.55 -3.89
C TYR A 335 -30.91 -6.68 -3.97
N LEU A 336 -30.48 -7.95 -4.10
CA LEU A 336 -31.39 -9.09 -4.00
C LEU A 336 -31.77 -9.37 -2.55
N GLU A 337 -32.91 -10.02 -2.35
CA GLU A 337 -33.27 -10.68 -1.08
C GLU A 337 -32.17 -11.66 -0.66
N ARG A 338 -32.00 -11.84 0.65
CA ARG A 338 -30.83 -12.55 1.21
C ARG A 338 -30.66 -13.97 0.71
N GLU A 339 -31.73 -14.74 0.59
CA GLU A 339 -31.66 -16.13 0.11
C GLU A 339 -31.22 -16.21 -1.36
N LYS A 340 -31.79 -15.35 -2.21
CA LYS A 340 -31.42 -15.25 -3.63
C LYS A 340 -29.96 -14.81 -3.79
N TRP A 341 -29.52 -13.86 -2.97
CA TRP A 341 -28.12 -13.43 -2.95
C TRP A 341 -27.18 -14.55 -2.51
N HIS A 342 -27.50 -15.29 -1.45
CA HIS A 342 -26.70 -16.45 -1.02
C HIS A 342 -26.62 -17.51 -2.13
N THR A 343 -27.73 -17.77 -2.82
CA THR A 343 -27.79 -18.68 -3.97
C THR A 343 -26.89 -18.21 -5.10
N GLN A 344 -26.90 -16.91 -5.43
CA GLN A 344 -26.02 -16.33 -6.46
C GLN A 344 -24.55 -16.42 -6.05
N VAL A 345 -24.21 -16.06 -4.80
CA VAL A 345 -22.85 -16.17 -4.25
C VAL A 345 -22.35 -17.61 -4.34
N ASP A 346 -23.16 -18.59 -3.98
CA ASP A 346 -22.78 -19.99 -4.05
C ASP A 346 -22.70 -20.51 -5.49
N SER A 347 -23.49 -19.96 -6.42
CA SER A 347 -23.40 -20.24 -7.85
C SER A 347 -22.10 -19.69 -8.46
N LEU A 348 -21.72 -18.45 -8.14
CA LEU A 348 -20.47 -17.84 -8.59
C LEU A 348 -19.26 -18.66 -8.12
N LYS A 349 -19.23 -19.02 -6.82
CA LYS A 349 -18.21 -19.92 -6.27
C LYS A 349 -18.12 -21.27 -7.00
N ARG A 350 -19.24 -21.84 -7.44
CA ARG A 350 -19.29 -23.14 -8.15
C ARG A 350 -18.90 -23.03 -9.63
N THR A 351 -19.34 -21.98 -10.32
CA THR A 351 -19.05 -21.74 -11.74
C THR A 351 -17.55 -21.51 -11.94
N GLU A 352 -16.92 -20.74 -11.06
CA GLU A 352 -15.46 -20.54 -11.04
C GLU A 352 -14.70 -21.84 -10.76
N LEU A 353 -15.21 -22.66 -9.84
CA LEU A 353 -14.64 -24.00 -9.57
C LEU A 353 -14.70 -24.91 -10.81
N THR A 354 -15.78 -24.81 -11.59
CA THR A 354 -16.02 -25.65 -12.78
C THR A 354 -15.16 -25.24 -13.97
N ILE A 355 -14.95 -23.92 -14.18
CA ILE A 355 -14.01 -23.41 -15.20
C ILE A 355 -12.57 -23.83 -14.87
N THR A 356 -12.19 -23.73 -13.59
CA THR A 356 -10.88 -24.17 -13.07
C THR A 356 -10.62 -25.67 -13.30
N LEU A 357 -11.65 -26.50 -13.23
CA LEU A 357 -11.54 -27.95 -13.46
C LEU A 357 -11.54 -28.34 -14.95
N ARG A 358 -12.19 -27.55 -15.82
CA ARG A 358 -12.25 -27.82 -17.28
C ARG A 358 -11.06 -27.30 -18.07
N GLN A 359 -10.36 -26.25 -17.62
CA GLN A 359 -9.21 -25.66 -18.31
C GLN A 359 -7.87 -26.42 -18.08
N GLN A 360 -7.92 -27.74 -17.86
CA GLN A 360 -6.74 -28.60 -17.64
C GLN A 360 -5.95 -28.94 -18.92
N GLN A 361 -5.63 -27.95 -19.76
CA GLN A 361 -4.59 -28.02 -20.79
C GLN A 361 -3.83 -26.70 -20.99
N ILE A 362 -3.85 -25.79 -20.01
CA ILE A 362 -2.96 -24.61 -19.97
C ILE A 362 -2.27 -24.55 -18.59
N ASN A 363 -1.02 -24.10 -18.59
CA ASN A 363 -0.06 -24.07 -17.49
C ASN A 363 -0.68 -23.69 -16.12
N PRO A 364 -0.49 -24.49 -15.03
CA PRO A 364 -1.02 -24.19 -13.70
C PRO A 364 -0.64 -22.81 -13.11
N ASP A 365 0.44 -22.19 -13.60
CA ASP A 365 0.87 -20.85 -13.16
C ASP A 365 -0.02 -19.70 -13.68
N SER A 366 -0.91 -19.97 -14.66
CA SER A 366 -1.90 -18.98 -15.13
C SER A 366 -3.21 -19.00 -14.33
N LEU A 367 -3.31 -19.80 -13.26
CA LEU A 367 -4.47 -19.87 -12.33
C LEU A 367 -4.54 -18.65 -11.39
N ARG A 368 -4.51 -17.44 -11.94
CA ARG A 368 -4.70 -16.16 -11.22
C ARG A 368 -6.12 -15.94 -10.68
N GLY A 369 -7.09 -16.82 -10.96
CA GLY A 369 -8.52 -16.56 -10.75
C GLY A 369 -9.11 -16.94 -9.39
N ARG A 370 -8.41 -16.79 -8.26
CA ARG A 370 -9.09 -16.84 -6.95
C ARG A 370 -8.60 -15.73 -6.03
N LEU A 371 -9.33 -14.63 -5.98
CA LEU A 371 -9.12 -13.60 -4.96
C LEU A 371 -9.48 -14.18 -3.59
N ILE A 372 -8.45 -14.49 -2.79
CA ILE A 372 -8.61 -15.03 -1.45
C ILE A 372 -9.36 -13.99 -0.63
N GLY A 373 -10.48 -14.38 -0.01
CA GLY A 373 -11.32 -13.46 0.76
C GLY A 373 -12.30 -12.62 -0.07
N GLU A 374 -12.51 -12.92 -1.35
CA GLU A 374 -13.51 -12.24 -2.19
C GLU A 374 -14.94 -12.33 -1.63
N ALA A 375 -15.35 -13.49 -1.11
CA ALA A 375 -16.65 -13.64 -0.45
C ALA A 375 -16.82 -12.69 0.75
N TRP A 376 -15.72 -12.31 1.42
CA TRP A 376 -15.76 -11.29 2.46
C TRP A 376 -16.03 -9.91 1.85
N ILE A 377 -15.42 -9.57 0.71
CA ILE A 377 -15.68 -8.32 -0.01
C ILE A 377 -17.16 -8.24 -0.41
N TRP A 378 -17.73 -9.29 -1.01
CA TRP A 378 -19.15 -9.32 -1.37
C TRP A 378 -20.07 -9.14 -0.15
N GLN A 379 -19.75 -9.78 0.97
CA GLN A 379 -20.48 -9.57 2.23
C GLN A 379 -20.38 -8.11 2.72
N ARG A 380 -19.23 -7.46 2.53
CA ARG A 380 -19.05 -6.04 2.90
C ARG A 380 -19.85 -5.12 2.00
N ILE A 381 -19.85 -5.35 0.70
CA ILE A 381 -20.68 -4.61 -0.28
C ILE A 381 -22.15 -4.74 0.11
N ARG A 382 -22.67 -5.96 0.30
CA ARG A 382 -24.05 -6.18 0.73
C ARG A 382 -24.40 -5.47 2.03
N SER A 383 -23.46 -5.46 2.99
CA SER A 383 -23.67 -4.76 4.27
C SER A 383 -23.72 -3.23 4.17
N ARG A 384 -23.47 -2.64 3.00
CA ARG A 384 -23.66 -1.21 2.73
C ARG A 384 -25.03 -0.91 2.12
N VAL A 385 -25.70 -1.94 1.59
CA VAL A 385 -27.00 -1.81 0.92
C VAL A 385 -28.15 -2.04 1.89
N TYR A 386 -28.01 -2.98 2.84
CA TYR A 386 -29.07 -3.39 3.75
C TYR A 386 -28.77 -3.10 5.22
N ASP A 387 -29.80 -2.67 5.96
CA ASP A 387 -29.78 -2.65 7.43
C ASP A 387 -29.81 -4.09 7.97
N LYS A 388 -28.84 -4.41 8.83
CA LYS A 388 -28.67 -5.75 9.42
C LYS A 388 -29.83 -6.20 10.31
N LYS A 389 -30.59 -5.29 10.90
CA LYS A 389 -31.67 -5.61 11.84
C LYS A 389 -33.01 -5.81 11.14
N GLU A 390 -33.28 -5.03 10.11
CA GLU A 390 -34.60 -5.00 9.47
C GLU A 390 -34.64 -5.63 8.07
N GLU A 391 -33.48 -5.97 7.49
CA GLU A 391 -33.36 -6.49 6.12
C GLU A 391 -34.06 -5.61 5.07
N LYS A 392 -34.05 -4.29 5.31
CA LYS A 392 -34.52 -3.26 4.38
C LYS A 392 -33.33 -2.50 3.83
N LEU A 393 -33.53 -1.84 2.68
CA LEU A 393 -32.53 -0.93 2.11
C LEU A 393 -32.17 0.13 3.15
N ASP A 394 -30.87 0.26 3.43
CA ASP A 394 -30.34 1.28 4.33
C ASP A 394 -30.59 2.66 3.71
N SER A 395 -31.00 3.65 4.51
CA SER A 395 -31.11 5.06 4.06
C SER A 395 -29.86 5.63 3.35
N LEU A 396 -28.70 4.97 3.50
CA LEU A 396 -27.42 5.35 2.94
C LEU A 396 -26.95 4.41 1.80
N PHE A 397 -27.81 3.55 1.26
CA PHE A 397 -27.43 2.61 0.19
C PHE A 397 -26.89 3.29 -1.08
N THR A 398 -27.24 4.56 -1.30
CA THR A 398 -26.75 5.40 -2.41
C THR A 398 -25.45 6.14 -2.09
N HIS A 399 -24.97 6.09 -0.85
CA HIS A 399 -23.76 6.79 -0.42
C HIS A 399 -22.57 5.82 -0.29
N PRO A 400 -21.56 5.88 -1.16
CA PRO A 400 -20.38 5.04 -1.03
C PRO A 400 -19.57 5.42 0.22
N LEU A 401 -18.87 4.43 0.79
CA LEU A 401 -18.02 4.63 1.97
C LEU A 401 -16.56 4.61 1.55
N ALA A 402 -15.85 5.70 1.84
CA ALA A 402 -14.45 5.88 1.52
C ALA A 402 -13.65 6.15 2.81
N TYR A 403 -12.43 5.64 2.88
CA TYR A 403 -11.52 5.82 4.00
C TYR A 403 -10.30 6.61 3.54
N ILE A 404 -9.96 7.68 4.26
CA ILE A 404 -8.97 8.68 3.83
C ILE A 404 -7.88 8.92 4.89
N GLY A 405 -6.71 9.38 4.45
CA GLY A 405 -5.57 9.78 5.29
C GLY A 405 -4.75 8.61 5.83
N ALA A 406 -4.27 7.70 4.99
CA ALA A 406 -3.58 6.50 5.47
C ALA A 406 -2.25 6.82 6.19
N ASP A 407 -1.81 5.90 7.06
CA ASP A 407 -0.48 5.96 7.65
C ASP A 407 0.50 5.19 6.75
N ASN A 408 1.59 5.85 6.35
CA ASN A 408 2.66 5.18 5.61
C ASN A 408 3.39 4.14 6.49
N LYS A 409 3.67 2.97 5.92
CA LYS A 409 4.41 1.83 6.48
C LYS A 409 5.45 1.25 5.48
N GLY A 410 5.86 2.03 4.49
CA GLY A 410 6.87 1.63 3.51
C GLY A 410 8.27 1.47 4.12
N ILE A 411 9.24 1.08 3.29
CA ILE A 411 10.64 0.99 3.71
C ILE A 411 11.27 2.38 3.87
N ASP A 412 10.74 3.38 3.18
CA ASP A 412 11.10 4.79 3.28
C ASP A 412 10.94 5.35 4.71
N GLN A 413 9.90 4.92 5.44
CA GLN A 413 9.76 5.16 6.89
C GLN A 413 10.97 4.66 7.69
N ALA A 414 11.55 3.54 7.28
CA ALA A 414 12.61 2.86 8.00
C ALA A 414 14.02 3.34 7.58
N ILE A 415 14.15 4.00 6.43
CA ILE A 415 15.44 4.47 5.90
C ILE A 415 15.58 5.99 6.06
N PHE A 416 14.51 6.75 5.78
CA PHE A 416 14.59 8.22 5.63
C PHE A 416 13.94 9.01 6.76
N THR A 417 13.32 8.36 7.74
CA THR A 417 12.52 9.04 8.78
C THR A 417 13.10 8.85 10.18
N LEU A 418 13.17 9.94 10.95
CA LEU A 418 13.51 9.92 12.38
C LEU A 418 12.31 9.46 13.22
N PRO A 419 12.52 8.80 14.38
CA PRO A 419 11.45 8.49 15.32
C PRO A 419 10.67 9.74 15.75
N GLY A 420 9.35 9.65 15.92
CA GLY A 420 8.51 10.79 16.35
C GLY A 420 7.10 10.88 15.76
N GLY A 421 6.72 10.01 14.81
CA GLY A 421 5.35 9.99 14.24
C GLY A 421 5.17 10.93 13.05
N LYS A 422 5.96 10.73 12.00
CA LYS A 422 5.92 11.48 10.74
C LYS A 422 5.41 10.57 9.60
N ASN A 423 4.89 11.14 8.51
CA ASN A 423 4.32 10.46 7.34
C ASN A 423 2.97 9.80 7.63
N ARG A 424 2.07 10.61 8.18
CA ARG A 424 0.65 10.27 8.38
C ARG A 424 -0.14 11.11 7.38
N ASP A 425 -1.29 10.62 6.95
CA ASP A 425 -2.09 11.29 5.91
C ASP A 425 -1.48 11.15 4.51
N SER A 426 -0.94 9.97 4.19
CA SER A 426 -0.72 9.62 2.79
C SER A 426 -2.08 9.58 2.08
N HIS A 427 -2.13 10.29 0.96
CA HIS A 427 -3.38 10.42 0.23
C HIS A 427 -3.64 9.24 -0.70
N GLY A 428 -4.93 8.98 -0.87
CA GLY A 428 -5.49 7.80 -1.49
C GLY A 428 -6.84 7.52 -0.86
N THR A 429 -7.82 7.11 -1.66
CA THR A 429 -9.17 6.85 -1.19
C THR A 429 -9.45 5.36 -1.14
N TYR A 430 -9.49 4.78 0.06
CA TYR A 430 -9.56 3.33 0.24
C TYR A 430 -11.01 2.85 0.44
N PRO A 431 -11.37 1.65 -0.05
CA PRO A 431 -12.70 1.10 0.16
C PRO A 431 -12.88 0.47 1.55
N PHE A 432 -11.81 0.04 2.22
CA PHE A 432 -11.89 -0.65 3.51
C PHE A 432 -10.74 -0.25 4.44
N PRO A 433 -10.94 -0.29 5.78
CA PRO A 433 -9.84 -0.21 6.71
C PRO A 433 -8.98 -1.47 6.59
N GLY A 434 -7.66 -1.32 6.65
CA GLY A 434 -6.74 -2.39 6.28
C GLY A 434 -5.29 -1.95 6.19
N ILE A 435 -4.41 -2.92 6.03
CA ILE A 435 -3.03 -2.73 5.59
C ILE A 435 -2.99 -3.05 4.09
N TRP A 436 -2.69 -2.06 3.27
CA TRP A 436 -2.66 -2.14 1.81
C TRP A 436 -1.21 -2.25 1.34
N LYS A 437 -0.87 -3.38 0.71
CA LYS A 437 0.50 -3.67 0.28
C LYS A 437 0.77 -3.16 -1.12
N LYS A 438 1.97 -2.63 -1.32
CA LYS A 438 2.48 -2.21 -2.63
C LYS A 438 1.57 -1.20 -3.33
N VAL A 439 1.01 -0.26 -2.58
CA VAL A 439 0.13 0.79 -3.12
C VAL A 439 0.86 2.09 -3.41
N GLY A 440 1.82 2.44 -2.56
CA GLY A 440 2.62 3.66 -2.73
C GLY A 440 3.89 3.43 -3.58
N PRO A 441 4.66 4.50 -3.81
CA PRO A 441 5.96 4.47 -4.50
C PRO A 441 6.89 3.40 -3.97
N PHE A 442 7.71 2.81 -4.86
CA PHE A 442 8.61 1.69 -4.54
C PHE A 442 7.92 0.48 -3.87
N GLY A 443 6.61 0.34 -4.07
CA GLY A 443 5.82 -0.72 -3.43
C GLY A 443 5.60 -0.48 -1.93
N ALA A 444 5.52 0.78 -1.51
CA ALA A 444 5.21 1.14 -0.12
C ALA A 444 3.89 0.52 0.36
N THR A 445 3.84 0.24 1.66
CA THR A 445 2.65 -0.25 2.35
C THR A 445 1.96 0.93 3.03
N GLU A 446 0.64 0.97 3.00
CA GLU A 446 -0.15 1.96 3.75
C GLU A 446 -1.14 1.29 4.69
N GLU A 447 -1.49 1.96 5.79
CA GLU A 447 -2.46 1.47 6.76
C GLU A 447 -3.56 2.50 7.03
N ILE A 448 -4.82 2.09 6.82
CA ILE A 448 -5.97 2.78 7.38
C ILE A 448 -6.24 2.18 8.77
N ARG A 449 -5.91 2.92 9.83
CA ARG A 449 -6.16 2.50 11.21
C ARG A 449 -7.64 2.64 11.54
N GLY A 450 -8.34 1.53 11.68
CA GLY A 450 -9.72 1.64 12.10
C GLY A 450 -10.45 0.32 12.17
N HIS A 451 -10.85 -0.06 13.37
CA HIS A 451 -12.04 -0.90 13.54
C HIS A 451 -13.28 -0.04 13.36
N ILE A 452 -13.44 0.51 12.16
CA ILE A 452 -14.61 1.29 11.81
C ILE A 452 -15.74 0.29 11.58
N ASN A 453 -16.53 0.08 12.62
CA ASN A 453 -17.82 -0.54 12.49
C ASN A 453 -18.78 0.54 12.02
N TYR A 454 -18.94 0.63 10.70
CA TYR A 454 -19.90 1.50 10.00
C TYR A 454 -21.16 1.83 10.83
N TRP A 455 -21.87 0.81 11.33
CA TRP A 455 -23.10 0.96 12.10
C TRP A 455 -22.97 1.66 13.45
N LYS A 456 -21.82 1.52 14.11
CA LYS A 456 -21.51 2.19 15.38
C LYS A 456 -20.89 3.56 15.14
N ASP A 457 -20.02 3.67 14.15
CA ASP A 457 -19.22 4.87 13.92
C ASP A 457 -19.96 5.97 13.17
N LEU A 458 -21.01 5.64 12.39
CA LEU A 458 -21.95 6.65 11.90
C LEU A 458 -22.68 7.41 13.01
N LYS A 459 -22.66 6.92 14.26
CA LYS A 459 -23.20 7.66 15.41
C LYS A 459 -22.22 8.71 15.94
N ASP A 460 -20.92 8.56 15.67
CA ASP A 460 -19.88 9.51 16.08
C ASP A 460 -19.50 10.41 14.92
N LYS A 461 -20.17 11.57 14.85
CA LYS A 461 -19.97 12.59 13.80
C LYS A 461 -18.52 13.10 13.70
N ARG A 462 -17.66 12.83 14.68
CA ARG A 462 -16.24 13.23 14.63
C ARG A 462 -15.40 12.33 13.73
N LYS A 463 -15.87 11.11 13.43
CA LYS A 463 -15.12 10.08 12.67
C LYS A 463 -15.36 10.11 11.17
N TYR A 464 -16.38 10.83 10.71
CA TYR A 464 -16.74 10.86 9.31
C TYR A 464 -17.18 12.26 8.86
N ILE A 465 -17.16 12.48 7.55
CA ILE A 465 -17.67 13.68 6.90
C ILE A 465 -18.79 13.25 5.96
N ARG A 466 -19.89 13.99 5.99
CA ARG A 466 -20.99 13.89 5.03
C ARG A 466 -21.24 15.28 4.46
N TYR A 467 -21.41 15.32 3.15
CA TYR A 467 -21.57 16.57 2.41
C TYR A 467 -23.05 16.85 2.12
N ASP A 468 -23.42 18.12 2.26
CA ASP A 468 -24.70 18.65 1.80
C ASP A 468 -24.53 19.43 0.49
N SER A 469 -25.63 19.94 -0.07
CA SER A 469 -25.61 20.67 -1.34
C SER A 469 -24.72 21.91 -1.33
N SER A 470 -24.48 22.52 -0.17
CA SER A 470 -23.62 23.72 -0.07
C SER A 470 -22.13 23.39 -0.19
N GLN A 471 -21.75 22.16 0.17
CA GLN A 471 -20.38 21.67 0.18
C GLN A 471 -19.99 20.92 -1.10
N ILE A 472 -20.96 20.52 -1.93
CA ILE A 472 -20.71 19.83 -3.20
C ILE A 472 -20.71 20.85 -4.33
N LYS A 473 -19.57 21.02 -5.01
CA LYS A 473 -19.40 21.92 -6.15
C LYS A 473 -19.48 21.14 -7.45
N ILE A 474 -20.44 21.45 -8.32
CA ILE A 474 -20.52 20.81 -9.65
C ILE A 474 -19.42 21.38 -10.54
N VAL A 475 -18.69 20.50 -11.22
CA VAL A 475 -17.63 20.86 -12.16
C VAL A 475 -17.99 20.34 -13.56
N PRO A 476 -18.14 21.24 -14.56
CA PRO A 476 -18.41 20.84 -15.93
C PRO A 476 -17.15 20.27 -16.59
N ASP A 477 -17.31 19.75 -17.80
CA ASP A 477 -16.17 19.59 -18.71
C ASP A 477 -15.56 20.94 -19.10
N TRP A 478 -14.22 20.99 -19.25
CA TRP A 478 -13.52 22.25 -19.53
C TRP A 478 -13.94 22.87 -20.87
N GLU A 479 -14.37 22.06 -21.84
CA GLU A 479 -14.90 22.53 -23.12
C GLU A 479 -16.17 23.38 -22.95
N ARG A 480 -16.96 23.17 -21.89
CA ARG A 480 -18.18 23.95 -21.61
C ARG A 480 -17.89 25.39 -21.18
N ILE A 481 -16.67 25.63 -20.70
CA ILE A 481 -16.27 26.92 -20.13
C ILE A 481 -15.11 27.56 -20.90
N ALA A 482 -14.52 26.86 -21.88
CA ALA A 482 -13.38 27.35 -22.68
C ALA A 482 -13.66 28.69 -23.35
N ASP A 483 -14.80 28.84 -24.02
CA ASP A 483 -15.17 30.11 -24.67
C ASP A 483 -15.71 31.14 -23.68
N LEU A 484 -16.31 30.66 -22.59
CA LEU A 484 -16.89 31.51 -21.55
C LEU A 484 -15.81 32.29 -20.80
N VAL A 485 -14.70 31.64 -20.43
CA VAL A 485 -13.58 32.31 -19.76
C VAL A 485 -12.89 33.33 -20.67
N LEU A 486 -12.98 33.19 -21.98
CA LEU A 486 -12.41 34.17 -22.92
C LEU A 486 -13.27 35.42 -23.01
N THR A 487 -14.59 35.30 -22.82
CA THR A 487 -15.54 36.37 -23.07
C THR A 487 -16.10 37.04 -21.81
N ASN A 488 -15.95 36.43 -20.63
CA ASN A 488 -16.51 36.91 -19.38
C ASN A 488 -15.49 36.87 -18.23
N ALA A 489 -15.21 38.03 -17.62
CA ALA A 489 -14.20 38.17 -16.56
C ALA A 489 -14.55 37.39 -15.28
N GLN A 490 -15.83 37.34 -14.89
CA GLN A 490 -16.28 36.57 -13.72
C GLN A 490 -16.07 35.06 -13.93
N ALA A 491 -16.42 34.56 -15.11
CA ALA A 491 -16.16 33.16 -15.47
C ALA A 491 -14.66 32.88 -15.50
N ARG A 492 -13.86 33.80 -16.07
CA ARG A 492 -12.40 33.71 -16.14
C ARG A 492 -11.77 33.55 -14.75
N LYS A 493 -12.15 34.41 -13.81
CA LYS A 493 -11.73 34.33 -12.40
C LYS A 493 -12.13 33.00 -11.75
N LYS A 494 -13.35 32.54 -12.01
CA LYS A 494 -13.92 31.35 -11.36
C LYS A 494 -13.36 30.03 -11.92
N TRP A 495 -13.02 29.96 -13.20
CA TRP A 495 -12.84 28.69 -13.93
C TRP A 495 -11.50 28.51 -14.65
N SER A 496 -10.67 29.55 -14.74
CA SER A 496 -9.35 29.46 -15.40
C SER A 496 -8.48 28.30 -14.90
N TRP A 497 -8.60 27.93 -13.62
CA TRP A 497 -7.89 26.79 -13.01
C TRP A 497 -8.22 25.43 -13.63
N LEU A 498 -9.39 25.26 -14.25
CA LEU A 498 -9.76 24.00 -14.90
C LEU A 498 -9.16 23.87 -16.30
N ILE A 499 -8.83 25.01 -16.93
CA ILE A 499 -8.33 25.09 -18.31
C ILE A 499 -6.81 25.22 -18.36
N LEU A 500 -6.20 25.90 -17.38
CA LEU A 500 -4.75 26.13 -17.34
C LEU A 500 -4.03 24.97 -16.63
N PRO A 501 -2.81 24.60 -17.07
CA PRO A 501 -2.02 23.54 -16.45
C PRO A 501 -1.31 24.05 -15.19
N ILE A 502 -2.09 24.54 -14.23
CA ILE A 502 -1.60 25.06 -12.95
C ILE A 502 -1.11 23.88 -12.10
N ARG A 503 -0.10 24.09 -11.26
CA ARG A 503 0.29 23.17 -10.20
C ARG A 503 -0.19 23.70 -8.85
N TRP A 504 -0.73 22.80 -8.03
CA TRP A 504 -1.18 23.13 -6.69
C TRP A 504 0.01 22.90 -5.77
N GLY A 505 0.66 23.98 -5.34
CA GLY A 505 1.92 23.90 -4.63
C GLY A 505 3.14 24.27 -5.46
N PHE A 506 4.28 24.47 -4.80
CA PHE A 506 5.57 24.66 -5.44
C PHE A 506 5.85 23.50 -6.42
N PRO A 507 6.40 23.77 -7.62
CA PRO A 507 6.38 22.78 -8.70
C PRO A 507 7.09 21.45 -8.39
N ALA A 508 8.11 21.46 -7.52
CA ALA A 508 8.79 20.25 -7.09
C ALA A 508 9.27 20.36 -5.63
N SER A 509 8.93 19.34 -4.85
CA SER A 509 9.33 19.18 -3.46
C SER A 509 10.40 18.10 -3.30
N LYS A 510 11.08 18.09 -2.15
CA LYS A 510 12.07 17.06 -1.83
C LYS A 510 11.36 15.76 -1.41
N SER A 511 11.61 14.69 -2.15
CA SER A 511 11.12 13.34 -1.83
C SER A 511 12.24 12.29 -1.98
N PRO A 512 12.12 11.09 -1.37
CA PRO A 512 13.17 10.05 -1.38
C PRO A 512 13.71 9.59 -2.75
N ALA A 513 13.03 9.94 -3.85
CA ALA A 513 13.45 9.61 -5.21
C ALA A 513 13.51 10.82 -6.18
N ALA A 514 13.28 12.02 -5.66
CA ALA A 514 13.26 13.23 -6.47
C ALA A 514 14.59 13.41 -7.21
N GLY A 515 14.53 13.49 -8.54
CA GLY A 515 15.69 13.76 -9.40
C GLY A 515 16.61 12.57 -9.65
N ILE A 516 16.27 11.34 -9.22
CA ILE A 516 17.01 10.13 -9.64
C ILE A 516 16.95 9.97 -11.17
N VAL A 517 15.76 10.21 -11.74
CA VAL A 517 15.56 10.34 -13.18
C VAL A 517 15.18 11.80 -13.42
N GLY A 518 16.05 12.53 -14.13
CA GLY A 518 15.76 13.91 -14.50
C GLY A 518 14.48 13.99 -15.34
N HIS A 519 13.69 15.04 -15.11
CA HIS A 519 12.44 15.31 -15.83
C HIS A 519 11.35 14.23 -15.71
N ALA A 520 11.38 13.42 -14.66
CA ALA A 520 10.36 12.41 -14.38
C ALA A 520 9.65 12.68 -13.06
N ASP A 521 8.33 12.49 -13.04
CA ASP A 521 7.56 12.52 -11.81
C ASP A 521 7.85 11.27 -10.97
N THR A 522 8.48 11.48 -9.83
CA THR A 522 8.76 10.41 -8.85
C THR A 522 7.85 10.50 -7.62
N GLY A 523 6.75 11.26 -7.74
CA GLY A 523 5.82 11.56 -6.67
C GLY A 523 6.27 12.75 -5.81
N ASN A 524 6.98 13.68 -6.42
CA ASN A 524 7.56 14.85 -5.75
C ASN A 524 7.07 16.17 -6.35
N LEU A 525 6.15 16.11 -7.32
CA LEU A 525 5.67 17.27 -8.05
C LEU A 525 4.31 17.72 -7.49
N GLY A 526 4.12 19.04 -7.34
CA GLY A 526 2.79 19.59 -7.06
C GLY A 526 1.81 19.18 -8.16
N PRO A 527 0.65 18.57 -7.84
CA PRO A 527 -0.22 17.99 -8.84
C PRO A 527 -0.88 19.06 -9.68
N VAL A 528 -1.19 18.69 -10.93
CA VAL A 528 -1.96 19.53 -11.84
C VAL A 528 -3.45 19.36 -11.61
N GLY A 529 -4.24 20.29 -12.12
CA GLY A 529 -5.70 20.29 -11.94
C GLY A 529 -6.35 19.00 -12.45
N PRO A 530 -7.54 18.64 -11.95
CA PRO A 530 -8.18 17.36 -12.20
C PRO A 530 -8.42 17.07 -13.69
N ALA A 531 -8.68 18.08 -14.53
CA ALA A 531 -8.84 17.91 -15.98
C ALA A 531 -7.56 17.43 -16.70
N TYR A 532 -6.40 17.53 -16.06
CA TYR A 532 -5.11 17.02 -16.55
C TYR A 532 -4.74 15.67 -15.94
N ASN A 533 -5.52 15.17 -14.98
CA ASN A 533 -5.34 13.84 -14.45
C ASN A 533 -5.84 12.82 -15.49
N SER A 534 -5.08 11.74 -15.68
CA SER A 534 -5.35 10.72 -16.68
C SER A 534 -6.63 9.92 -16.44
N ALA A 535 -7.23 9.99 -15.26
CA ALA A 535 -8.52 9.40 -14.91
C ALA A 535 -9.73 10.35 -15.13
N TRP A 536 -9.52 11.61 -15.49
CA TRP A 536 -10.61 12.52 -15.85
C TRP A 536 -11.45 11.94 -17.00
N ASN A 537 -12.78 11.99 -16.90
CA ASN A 537 -13.70 11.38 -17.88
C ASN A 537 -13.49 9.87 -18.15
N ARG A 538 -12.88 9.15 -17.21
CA ARG A 538 -12.59 7.71 -17.37
C ARG A 538 -12.94 6.93 -16.12
N VAL A 539 -13.02 5.62 -16.29
CA VAL A 539 -13.55 4.66 -15.33
C VAL A 539 -12.64 3.44 -15.25
N GLY A 540 -12.52 2.85 -14.07
CA GLY A 540 -11.64 1.70 -13.85
C GLY A 540 -10.18 1.99 -14.19
N GLU A 541 -9.50 0.98 -14.74
CA GLU A 541 -8.10 1.04 -15.16
C GLU A 541 -7.89 2.03 -16.31
N THR A 542 -6.89 2.89 -16.17
CA THR A 542 -6.56 3.95 -17.13
C THR A 542 -5.05 4.15 -17.18
N GLU A 543 -4.57 4.98 -18.12
CA GLU A 543 -3.17 5.39 -18.12
C GLU A 543 -2.79 5.98 -16.76
N GLY A 544 -1.77 5.43 -16.09
CA GLY A 544 -1.36 5.86 -14.74
C GLY A 544 -2.08 5.18 -13.57
N TYR A 545 -3.19 4.46 -13.80
CA TYR A 545 -3.92 3.72 -12.76
C TYR A 545 -4.16 2.27 -13.15
N ASN A 546 -3.43 1.34 -12.51
CA ASN A 546 -3.56 -0.10 -12.75
C ASN A 546 -4.65 -0.71 -11.85
N LEU A 547 -5.29 -1.78 -12.32
CA LEU A 547 -6.25 -2.51 -11.50
C LEU A 547 -5.59 -3.14 -10.25
N TYR A 548 -6.19 -2.90 -9.08
CA TYR A 548 -5.79 -3.51 -7.81
C TYR A 548 -6.79 -4.59 -7.41
N GLU A 549 -6.41 -5.84 -7.61
CA GLU A 549 -7.22 -7.02 -7.26
C GLU A 549 -6.70 -7.64 -5.94
N PRO A 550 -7.32 -7.35 -4.79
CA PRO A 550 -6.74 -7.75 -3.51
C PRO A 550 -7.07 -9.18 -3.12
N HIS A 551 -6.03 -9.92 -2.75
CA HIS A 551 -6.17 -11.02 -1.80
C HIS A 551 -6.25 -10.46 -0.38
N LYS A 552 -7.29 -10.84 0.36
CA LYS A 552 -7.52 -10.44 1.74
C LYS A 552 -7.04 -11.53 2.70
N PHE A 553 -6.20 -11.13 3.65
CA PHE A 553 -5.69 -11.99 4.71
C PHE A 553 -6.07 -11.49 6.09
N GLY A 554 -6.12 -12.43 7.04
CA GLY A 554 -6.10 -12.08 8.45
C GLY A 554 -4.68 -11.67 8.87
N SER A 555 -4.61 -10.77 9.84
CA SER A 555 -3.38 -10.16 10.36
C SER A 555 -2.89 -10.83 11.65
N GLU A 556 -3.38 -12.03 11.96
CA GLU A 556 -3.00 -12.81 13.14
C GLU A 556 -1.53 -13.22 13.04
N PHE A 557 -1.11 -13.58 11.83
CA PHE A 557 0.29 -13.83 11.48
C PHE A 557 0.76 -12.76 10.49
N PRO A 558 1.95 -12.19 10.70
CA PRO A 558 2.58 -11.30 9.74
C PRO A 558 2.88 -12.06 8.44
N ILE A 559 2.66 -11.39 7.32
CA ILE A 559 2.87 -11.90 5.96
C ILE A 559 4.12 -11.25 5.34
N GLY A 560 4.57 -10.13 5.91
CA GLY A 560 5.78 -9.43 5.49
C GLY A 560 6.53 -8.75 6.63
N PHE A 561 7.78 -8.38 6.33
CA PHE A 561 8.67 -7.64 7.23
C PHE A 561 8.06 -6.30 7.69
N GLN A 562 7.45 -5.55 6.75
CA GLN A 562 6.83 -4.23 7.00
C GLN A 562 5.56 -4.29 7.86
N ASP A 563 4.94 -5.45 8.07
CA ASP A 563 3.65 -5.56 8.77
C ASP A 563 3.74 -5.12 10.24
N SER A 564 4.96 -5.20 10.79
CA SER A 564 5.26 -4.80 12.16
C SER A 564 5.84 -3.40 12.26
N PHE A 565 5.88 -2.64 11.16
CA PHE A 565 6.31 -1.25 11.23
C PHE A 565 5.26 -0.41 11.95
N ALA A 566 5.76 0.49 12.79
CA ALA A 566 4.98 1.54 13.42
C ALA A 566 5.45 2.88 12.86
N ASN A 567 4.49 3.69 12.44
CA ASN A 567 4.73 5.00 11.85
C ASN A 567 5.57 5.93 12.77
N SER A 568 5.50 5.75 14.09
CA SER A 568 6.26 6.58 15.03
C SER A 568 7.72 6.18 15.25
N TRP A 569 8.17 5.06 14.68
CA TRP A 569 9.47 4.47 15.02
C TRP A 569 10.59 4.87 14.06
N GLY A 570 10.29 5.44 12.89
CA GLY A 570 11.31 5.84 11.91
C GLY A 570 12.29 4.69 11.61
N PHE A 571 13.60 4.97 11.64
CA PHE A 571 14.64 3.94 11.44
C PHE A 571 14.62 2.78 12.46
N LEU A 572 14.03 2.97 13.66
CA LEU A 572 13.88 1.89 14.64
C LEU A 572 12.95 0.77 14.13
N ASN A 573 12.16 1.02 13.08
CA ASN A 573 11.40 -0.02 12.40
C ASN A 573 12.29 -1.12 11.81
N LEU A 574 13.50 -0.80 11.34
CA LEU A 574 14.46 -1.80 10.88
C LEU A 574 14.87 -2.73 12.02
N LEU A 575 15.25 -2.15 13.17
CA LEU A 575 15.63 -2.92 14.35
C LEU A 575 14.48 -3.78 14.85
N ARG A 576 13.26 -3.23 14.92
CA ARG A 576 12.06 -3.97 15.31
C ARG A 576 11.76 -5.11 14.35
N GLY A 577 11.79 -4.84 13.04
CA GLY A 577 11.53 -5.84 12.01
C GLY A 577 12.54 -6.99 12.07
N LEU A 578 13.83 -6.65 12.21
CA LEU A 578 14.92 -7.62 12.35
C LEU A 578 14.76 -8.44 13.62
N PHE A 579 14.51 -7.79 14.76
CA PHE A 579 14.33 -8.48 16.04
C PHE A 579 13.10 -9.42 16.02
N LEU A 580 11.96 -8.97 15.50
CA LEU A 580 10.74 -9.76 15.40
C LEU A 580 10.78 -10.85 14.32
N SER A 581 11.76 -10.80 13.43
CA SER A 581 12.00 -11.82 12.40
C SER A 581 13.25 -12.66 12.71
N ALA A 582 13.94 -12.37 13.81
CA ALA A 582 15.11 -13.12 14.23
C ALA A 582 14.64 -14.50 14.73
N PRO A 583 15.26 -15.59 14.24
CA PRO A 583 14.95 -16.93 14.74
C PRO A 583 15.15 -17.01 16.26
N GLY A 584 14.23 -17.63 17.00
CA GLY A 584 14.16 -17.45 18.46
C GLY A 584 12.99 -16.58 18.86
N PHE A 585 13.09 -15.31 18.50
CA PHE A 585 12.18 -14.25 18.93
C PHE A 585 10.87 -14.26 18.16
N ASP A 586 10.93 -14.61 16.88
CA ASP A 586 9.74 -14.86 16.07
C ASP A 586 8.83 -15.94 16.71
N PHE A 587 9.41 -17.01 17.23
CA PHE A 587 8.69 -18.07 17.96
C PHE A 587 8.26 -17.59 19.35
N THR A 588 9.20 -17.20 20.20
CA THR A 588 8.98 -16.94 21.64
C THR A 588 8.26 -15.63 21.96
N VAL A 589 8.33 -14.62 21.11
CA VAL A 589 7.70 -13.30 21.34
C VAL A 589 6.52 -13.08 20.41
N ARG A 590 6.68 -13.37 19.11
CA ARG A 590 5.72 -12.94 18.09
C ARG A 590 4.60 -13.95 17.85
N ASN A 591 4.92 -15.24 17.74
CA ASN A 591 3.96 -16.23 17.24
C ASN A 591 3.39 -17.16 18.32
N VAL A 592 4.19 -17.64 19.29
CA VAL A 592 3.71 -18.63 20.28
C VAL A 592 2.87 -18.01 21.40
N PRO A 593 3.31 -16.98 22.14
CA PRO A 593 2.42 -16.25 23.05
C PRO A 593 1.62 -15.18 22.29
N GLY A 594 2.25 -14.51 21.32
CA GLY A 594 1.65 -13.37 20.63
C GLY A 594 0.42 -13.74 19.81
N ALA A 595 0.48 -14.72 18.90
CA ALA A 595 -0.66 -15.00 18.01
C ALA A 595 -1.92 -15.50 18.75
N PRO A 596 -1.84 -16.41 19.74
CA PRO A 596 -3.00 -16.81 20.54
C PRO A 596 -3.54 -15.67 21.41
N LEU A 597 -2.68 -14.91 22.09
CA LEU A 597 -3.12 -13.73 22.87
C LEU A 597 -3.74 -12.66 21.97
N LEU A 598 -3.22 -12.47 20.76
CA LEU A 598 -3.79 -11.56 19.76
C LEU A 598 -5.10 -12.07 19.18
N ALA A 599 -5.27 -13.38 19.03
CA ALA A 599 -6.54 -13.98 18.60
C ALA A 599 -7.62 -13.90 19.70
N ILE A 600 -7.22 -13.96 20.99
CA ILE A 600 -8.13 -13.94 22.15
C ILE A 600 -8.45 -12.51 22.60
N PHE A 601 -7.43 -11.68 22.80
CA PHE A 601 -7.52 -10.34 23.40
C PHE A 601 -7.28 -9.21 22.41
N GLY A 602 -6.71 -9.51 21.23
CA GLY A 602 -6.53 -8.51 20.20
C GLY A 602 -7.90 -8.02 19.72
N LYS A 603 -8.11 -6.71 19.76
CA LYS A 603 -9.34 -5.99 19.36
C LYS A 603 -9.76 -6.19 17.89
N LYS A 604 -9.66 -7.37 17.25
CA LYS A 604 -9.59 -7.54 15.78
C LYS A 604 -8.41 -6.71 15.26
N ARG A 605 -7.63 -7.16 14.30
CA ARG A 605 -6.63 -6.30 13.65
C ARG A 605 -7.08 -6.04 12.21
N ASN A 606 -6.51 -5.00 11.60
CA ASN A 606 -6.82 -4.59 10.24
C ASN A 606 -6.52 -5.74 9.26
N PRO A 607 -7.43 -6.09 8.34
CA PRO A 607 -7.13 -7.07 7.29
C PRO A 607 -5.94 -6.60 6.44
N ILE A 608 -5.18 -7.54 5.89
CA ILE A 608 -4.07 -7.25 4.98
C ILE A 608 -4.54 -7.51 3.55
N PHE A 609 -4.34 -6.55 2.66
CA PHE A 609 -4.69 -6.62 1.24
C PHE A 609 -3.42 -6.66 0.39
N ILE A 610 -3.32 -7.61 -0.55
CA ILE A 610 -2.14 -7.82 -1.40
C ILE A 610 -2.57 -7.87 -2.88
N PRO A 611 -2.02 -7.01 -3.77
CA PRO A 611 -2.41 -6.90 -5.18
C PRO A 611 -1.57 -7.81 -6.07
N SER A 612 -1.55 -9.11 -5.79
CA SER A 612 -0.57 -9.98 -6.44
C SER A 612 -1.16 -11.32 -6.81
N ASP A 613 -1.03 -11.64 -8.09
CA ASP A 613 -1.16 -12.96 -8.70
C ASP A 613 -0.45 -14.09 -7.92
N ASN A 614 0.72 -13.76 -7.38
CA ASN A 614 1.58 -14.69 -6.65
C ASN A 614 1.48 -14.44 -5.14
N VAL A 615 0.41 -14.95 -4.56
CA VAL A 615 0.07 -14.80 -3.14
C VAL A 615 0.92 -15.73 -2.27
N PRO A 616 1.33 -15.33 -1.04
CA PRO A 616 1.91 -16.27 -0.09
C PRO A 616 0.91 -17.40 0.20
N PHE A 617 1.26 -18.61 -0.22
CA PHE A 617 0.37 -19.77 -0.08
C PHE A 617 0.57 -20.53 1.23
N ARG A 618 1.68 -20.26 1.93
CA ARG A 618 2.00 -20.79 3.27
C ARG A 618 2.38 -19.66 4.20
N ARG A 619 1.87 -19.70 5.42
CA ARG A 619 2.15 -18.78 6.53
C ARG A 619 2.82 -19.51 7.68
N VAL A 620 2.33 -20.70 8.02
CA VAL A 620 2.87 -21.52 9.10
C VAL A 620 3.02 -22.96 8.63
N GLY A 621 4.13 -23.61 9.00
CA GLY A 621 4.33 -25.04 8.75
C GLY A 621 4.84 -25.77 9.98
N LEU A 622 4.34 -26.99 10.18
CA LEU A 622 4.82 -27.93 11.18
C LEU A 622 5.54 -29.08 10.48
N TYR A 623 6.77 -29.36 10.93
CA TYR A 623 7.70 -30.29 10.33
C TYR A 623 8.11 -31.32 11.38
N PHE A 624 8.03 -32.60 11.02
CA PHE A 624 8.59 -33.70 11.79
C PHE A 624 9.92 -34.08 11.14
N VAL A 625 11.01 -33.93 11.89
CA VAL A 625 12.37 -34.02 11.37
C VAL A 625 13.05 -35.27 11.93
N TRP A 626 13.59 -36.09 11.03
CA TRP A 626 14.53 -37.14 11.32
C TRP A 626 15.91 -36.75 10.78
N SER A 627 16.95 -36.85 11.60
CA SER A 627 18.22 -36.15 11.34
C SER A 627 19.45 -37.00 11.67
N PRO A 628 19.78 -38.07 10.92
CA PRO A 628 21.07 -38.76 11.10
C PRO A 628 22.25 -37.78 11.05
N SER A 629 23.19 -37.94 11.98
CA SER A 629 24.33 -37.04 12.16
C SER A 629 25.65 -37.80 12.11
N PHE A 630 26.68 -37.18 11.53
CA PHE A 630 28.03 -37.70 11.39
C PHE A 630 29.04 -36.54 11.45
N GLY A 631 30.27 -36.78 11.92
CA GLY A 631 31.29 -35.73 12.03
C GLY A 631 32.30 -36.01 13.14
N GLU A 632 33.26 -35.10 13.32
CA GLU A 632 34.29 -35.17 14.36
C GLU A 632 33.67 -34.91 15.74
N ASP A 633 33.67 -35.91 16.61
CA ASP A 633 32.97 -35.86 17.89
C ASP A 633 33.91 -35.45 19.04
N ASP A 634 34.43 -34.22 18.96
CA ASP A 634 35.20 -33.59 20.04
C ASP A 634 34.42 -33.50 21.37
N PHE A 635 33.12 -33.85 21.39
CA PHE A 635 32.33 -34.07 22.60
C PHE A 635 32.89 -35.22 23.47
N ALA A 636 33.70 -36.13 22.92
CA ALA A 636 34.40 -37.14 23.71
C ALA A 636 35.31 -36.52 24.79
N ARG A 637 35.74 -35.26 24.63
CA ARG A 637 36.50 -34.53 25.67
C ARG A 637 35.72 -34.39 26.97
N MET A 638 34.40 -34.49 26.96
CA MET A 638 33.58 -34.50 28.17
C MET A 638 33.88 -35.68 29.09
N PHE A 639 34.48 -36.77 28.59
CA PHE A 639 34.91 -37.88 29.45
C PHE A 639 35.94 -37.43 30.51
N LYS A 640 36.65 -36.32 30.30
CA LYS A 640 37.54 -35.71 31.32
C LYS A 640 36.83 -35.28 32.59
N SER A 641 35.50 -35.08 32.57
CA SER A 641 34.75 -34.80 33.80
C SER A 641 34.52 -36.05 34.66
N VAL A 642 34.88 -37.23 34.15
CA VAL A 642 34.62 -38.54 34.77
C VAL A 642 35.90 -39.34 34.97
N VAL A 643 36.90 -39.15 34.09
CA VAL A 643 38.20 -39.82 34.14
C VAL A 643 39.31 -38.79 34.25
N ASP A 644 40.09 -38.89 35.32
CA ASP A 644 41.21 -38.00 35.69
C ASP A 644 42.51 -38.40 34.96
N ASP A 645 42.45 -38.56 33.64
CA ASP A 645 43.61 -38.93 32.82
C ASP A 645 43.99 -37.78 31.87
N ASP A 646 45.19 -37.24 32.07
CA ASP A 646 45.68 -36.02 31.42
C ASP A 646 45.93 -36.18 29.91
N LEU A 647 45.94 -37.42 29.38
CA LEU A 647 46.33 -37.70 27.99
C LEU A 647 45.42 -38.73 27.26
N LEU A 648 44.11 -38.54 27.30
CA LEU A 648 43.18 -39.20 26.35
C LEU A 648 43.67 -39.03 24.90
N ARG A 649 44.00 -40.15 24.22
CA ARG A 649 44.31 -40.16 22.78
C ARG A 649 43.00 -40.35 22.02
N PHE A 650 42.55 -39.28 21.37
CA PHE A 650 41.34 -39.30 20.56
C PHE A 650 41.65 -39.86 19.17
N GLU A 651 41.68 -41.18 19.04
CA GLU A 651 41.85 -41.86 17.75
C GLU A 651 40.52 -42.49 17.31
N ASN A 652 39.96 -41.92 16.23
CA ASN A 652 38.77 -42.36 15.50
C ASN A 652 37.43 -42.34 16.24
N PHE A 653 36.54 -41.47 15.76
CA PHE A 653 35.18 -41.32 16.24
C PHE A 653 34.20 -42.06 15.32
N ASP A 654 33.59 -43.13 15.82
CA ASP A 654 32.44 -43.76 15.16
C ASP A 654 31.16 -43.31 15.86
N THR A 655 30.49 -42.30 15.32
CA THR A 655 29.17 -41.89 15.78
C THR A 655 28.09 -42.59 14.98
N PHE A 656 27.42 -43.56 15.59
CA PHE A 656 26.13 -44.05 15.11
C PHE A 656 25.01 -43.43 15.95
N SER A 657 24.23 -42.56 15.33
CA SER A 657 23.02 -42.00 15.93
C SER A 657 21.85 -42.97 15.75
N TYR A 658 21.14 -43.27 16.84
CA TYR A 658 20.01 -44.19 16.81
C TYR A 658 18.66 -43.49 17.05
N ARG A 659 18.65 -42.27 17.61
CA ARG A 659 17.45 -41.45 17.80
C ARG A 659 17.75 -39.98 17.58
N ASN A 660 17.37 -39.48 16.41
CA ASN A 660 17.41 -38.06 16.06
C ASN A 660 16.03 -37.61 15.60
N LEU A 661 15.24 -37.12 16.53
CA LEU A 661 13.88 -36.64 16.27
C LEU A 661 13.79 -35.17 16.67
N GLY A 662 13.19 -34.38 15.79
CA GLY A 662 12.91 -32.99 16.04
C GLY A 662 11.52 -32.60 15.57
N VAL A 663 10.97 -31.57 16.21
CA VAL A 663 9.77 -30.88 15.76
C VAL A 663 10.20 -29.48 15.37
N GLN A 664 9.81 -29.07 14.16
CA GLN A 664 10.16 -27.79 13.59
C GLN A 664 8.90 -27.00 13.24
N MET A 665 8.88 -25.73 13.63
CA MET A 665 7.85 -24.76 13.30
C MET A 665 8.44 -23.66 12.42
N ASN A 666 7.84 -23.47 11.25
CA ASN A 666 8.30 -22.52 10.25
C ASN A 666 7.29 -21.38 10.07
N PHE A 667 7.79 -20.15 10.00
CA PHE A 667 7.00 -18.96 9.65
C PHE A 667 7.49 -18.38 8.32
N HIS A 668 6.57 -18.27 7.37
CA HIS A 668 6.88 -17.75 6.05
C HIS A 668 6.73 -16.22 6.07
N THR A 669 7.85 -15.52 6.27
CA THR A 669 7.91 -14.05 6.42
C THR A 669 7.96 -13.30 5.08
N GLY A 670 7.96 -14.03 3.97
CA GLY A 670 7.85 -13.52 2.61
C GLY A 670 7.82 -14.66 1.59
N ARG A 671 7.91 -14.33 0.29
CA ARG A 671 7.86 -15.35 -0.78
C ARG A 671 9.01 -16.34 -0.75
N LYS A 672 10.22 -15.84 -0.50
CA LYS A 672 11.45 -16.62 -0.53
C LYS A 672 12.04 -16.84 0.86
N PHE A 673 11.56 -16.11 1.86
CA PHE A 673 12.15 -16.11 3.19
C PHE A 673 11.26 -16.88 4.17
N THR A 674 11.88 -17.73 4.97
CA THR A 674 11.21 -18.50 6.02
C THR A 674 12.08 -18.46 7.27
N THR A 675 11.49 -18.20 8.42
CA THR A 675 12.15 -18.39 9.71
C THR A 675 11.80 -19.78 10.23
N GLU A 676 12.81 -20.53 10.65
CA GLU A 676 12.72 -21.93 11.04
C GLU A 676 13.08 -22.06 12.51
N ASN A 677 12.25 -22.74 13.29
CA ASN A 677 12.46 -22.96 14.72
C ASN A 677 12.34 -24.45 15.01
N ILE A 678 13.45 -25.13 15.27
CA ILE A 678 13.48 -26.57 15.55
C ILE A 678 13.89 -26.83 17.00
N VAL A 679 13.13 -27.69 17.66
CA VAL A 679 13.56 -28.35 18.90
C VAL A 679 13.90 -29.79 18.54
N ARG A 680 15.11 -30.21 18.87
CA ARG A 680 15.65 -31.53 18.54
C ARG A 680 16.22 -32.21 19.77
N TYR A 681 16.00 -33.51 19.84
CA TYR A 681 16.70 -34.40 20.75
C TYR A 681 17.53 -35.40 19.96
N SER A 682 18.83 -35.48 20.28
CA SER A 682 19.74 -36.47 19.69
C SER A 682 20.32 -37.39 20.74
N ARG A 683 20.39 -38.68 20.42
CA ARG A 683 21.20 -39.64 21.17
C ARG A 683 22.16 -40.38 20.23
N SER A 684 23.46 -40.25 20.47
CA SER A 684 24.52 -40.88 19.70
C SER A 684 25.52 -41.57 20.62
N LYS A 685 26.17 -42.62 20.12
CA LYS A 685 27.31 -43.21 20.82
C LYS A 685 28.58 -42.42 20.56
N VAL A 686 29.37 -42.22 21.60
CA VAL A 686 30.68 -41.57 21.56
C VAL A 686 31.70 -42.54 22.13
N ARG A 687 32.86 -42.61 21.50
CA ARG A 687 33.98 -43.45 21.91
C ARG A 687 35.26 -42.63 21.89
N ALA A 688 36.12 -42.87 22.88
CA ALA A 688 37.51 -42.42 22.87
C ALA A 688 38.41 -43.56 23.36
N LEU A 689 39.73 -43.38 23.23
CA LEU A 689 40.73 -44.28 23.81
C LEU A 689 41.44 -43.57 24.96
N GLN A 690 41.59 -44.29 26.05
CA GLN A 690 42.43 -43.87 27.16
C GLN A 690 43.92 -44.00 26.82
N THR A 691 44.79 -43.41 27.63
CA THR A 691 46.25 -43.45 27.43
C THR A 691 46.81 -44.88 27.43
N ASN A 692 46.16 -45.78 28.18
CA ASN A 692 46.47 -47.22 28.25
C ASN A 692 45.92 -48.04 27.06
N GLY A 693 45.25 -47.40 26.09
CA GLY A 693 44.61 -48.04 24.94
C GLY A 693 43.22 -48.64 25.21
N ALA A 694 42.71 -48.58 26.45
CA ALA A 694 41.38 -49.06 26.78
C ALA A 694 40.31 -48.13 26.19
N PRO A 695 39.23 -48.68 25.59
CA PRO A 695 38.15 -47.87 25.07
C PRO A 695 37.29 -47.33 26.22
N ILE A 696 36.97 -46.04 26.15
CA ILE A 696 35.89 -45.43 26.91
C ILE A 696 34.72 -45.16 25.97
N THR A 697 33.52 -45.58 26.36
CA THR A 697 32.31 -45.37 25.57
C THR A 697 31.21 -44.74 26.40
N GLY A 698 30.30 -44.05 25.73
CA GLY A 698 29.11 -43.48 26.37
C GLY A 698 28.08 -43.02 25.35
N ASP A 699 26.88 -42.74 25.83
CA ASP A 699 25.78 -42.20 25.04
C ASP A 699 25.72 -40.68 25.23
N LEU A 700 26.06 -39.92 24.19
CA LEU A 700 25.83 -38.47 24.12
C LEU A 700 24.34 -38.21 23.95
N GLU A 701 23.76 -37.49 24.90
CA GLU A 701 22.44 -36.88 24.79
C GLU A 701 22.58 -35.39 24.52
N LEU A 702 21.89 -34.90 23.50
CA LEU A 702 21.84 -33.47 23.14
C LEU A 702 20.39 -33.00 23.07
N TRP A 703 20.12 -31.87 23.71
CA TRP A 703 18.92 -31.09 23.48
C TRP A 703 19.29 -29.81 22.76
N GLU A 704 18.57 -29.50 21.69
CA GLU A 704 18.89 -28.37 20.84
C GLU A 704 17.65 -27.58 20.50
N TYR A 705 17.76 -26.27 20.64
CA TYR A 705 16.88 -25.31 20.02
C TYR A 705 17.66 -24.57 18.93
N ILE A 706 17.28 -24.75 17.67
CA ILE A 706 17.95 -24.10 16.55
C ILE A 706 16.96 -23.17 15.84
N GLY A 707 17.37 -21.92 15.69
CA GLY A 707 16.69 -20.92 14.89
C GLY A 707 17.45 -20.68 13.58
N SER A 708 16.76 -20.70 12.44
CA SER A 708 17.36 -20.52 11.11
C SER A 708 16.58 -19.53 10.26
N MET A 709 17.27 -18.82 9.37
CA MET A 709 16.64 -18.11 8.27
C MET A 709 16.93 -18.86 6.97
N ARG A 710 15.87 -19.21 6.25
CA ARG A 710 15.92 -19.91 4.96
C ARG A 710 15.60 -18.96 3.82
N HIS A 711 16.36 -19.06 2.73
CA HIS A 711 16.07 -18.44 1.45
C HIS A 711 15.82 -19.52 0.38
N SER A 712 14.59 -19.60 -0.13
CA SER A 712 14.21 -20.47 -1.25
C SER A 712 14.41 -19.76 -2.58
N PHE A 713 15.14 -20.39 -3.51
CA PHE A 713 15.40 -19.80 -4.83
C PHE A 713 14.16 -19.84 -5.72
N LEU A 714 13.44 -20.97 -5.69
CA LEU A 714 12.16 -21.19 -6.36
C LEU A 714 11.02 -21.24 -5.35
N ILE A 715 9.82 -20.85 -5.79
CA ILE A 715 8.61 -20.80 -4.96
C ILE A 715 7.55 -21.83 -5.41
N ASP A 716 7.87 -22.65 -6.41
CA ASP A 716 6.97 -23.65 -6.96
C ASP A 716 7.05 -25.00 -6.21
N LYS A 717 6.46 -26.09 -6.73
CA LYS A 717 6.34 -27.39 -6.03
C LYS A 717 7.68 -27.92 -5.57
N PHE A 718 8.76 -27.59 -6.29
CA PHE A 718 10.13 -27.89 -5.91
C PHE A 718 10.84 -26.60 -5.50
N GLN A 719 11.35 -26.56 -4.27
CA GLN A 719 11.94 -25.37 -3.66
C GLN A 719 13.36 -25.68 -3.18
N PRO A 720 14.40 -25.49 -4.01
CA PRO A 720 15.77 -25.52 -3.54
C PRO A 720 16.02 -24.29 -2.65
N PHE A 721 16.79 -24.46 -1.58
CA PHE A 721 17.03 -23.42 -0.59
C PHE A 721 18.41 -23.49 0.03
N ILE A 722 18.82 -22.35 0.59
CA ILE A 722 19.90 -22.24 1.57
C ILE A 722 19.33 -21.78 2.91
N LYS A 723 19.96 -22.18 4.00
CA LYS A 723 19.62 -21.70 5.34
C LYS A 723 20.87 -21.46 6.17
N GLY A 724 20.76 -20.56 7.14
CA GLY A 724 21.78 -20.36 8.16
C GLY A 724 21.18 -19.76 9.41
N GLY A 725 21.83 -19.97 10.53
CA GLY A 725 21.33 -19.46 11.80
C GLY A 725 22.14 -19.91 13.00
N TYR A 726 21.50 -19.85 14.15
CA TYR A 726 22.14 -20.07 15.44
C TYR A 726 21.20 -20.80 16.39
N GLY A 727 21.72 -21.28 17.51
CA GLY A 727 20.93 -22.00 18.47
C GLY A 727 21.59 -22.20 19.82
N TYR A 728 20.80 -22.81 20.68
CA TYR A 728 21.18 -23.28 22.00
C TYR A 728 21.24 -24.80 21.99
N SER A 729 22.37 -25.36 22.42
CA SER A 729 22.55 -26.80 22.56
C SER A 729 23.07 -27.12 23.95
N THR A 730 22.41 -28.02 24.66
CA THR A 730 22.89 -28.60 25.92
C THR A 730 23.21 -30.07 25.72
N TYR A 731 24.30 -30.52 26.30
CA TYR A 731 24.82 -31.89 26.12
C TYR A 731 25.15 -32.53 27.45
N ARG A 732 25.08 -33.86 27.47
CA ARG A 732 25.68 -34.71 28.50
C ARG A 732 26.01 -36.08 27.92
N ILE A 733 26.93 -36.80 28.55
CA ILE A 733 27.16 -38.23 28.31
C ILE A 733 26.52 -39.05 29.44
N LYS A 734 25.87 -40.17 29.07
CA LYS A 734 25.33 -41.21 29.95
C LYS A 734 25.94 -42.57 29.68
N ASN A 735 25.70 -43.53 30.59
CA ASN A 735 26.10 -44.93 30.44
C ASN A 735 27.58 -45.04 30.08
N ILE A 736 28.39 -44.35 30.87
CA ILE A 736 29.82 -44.22 30.59
C ILE A 736 30.47 -45.52 31.05
N GLU A 737 31.08 -46.22 30.13
CA GLU A 737 31.80 -47.47 30.38
C GLU A 737 33.29 -47.21 30.19
N ALA A 738 34.05 -47.33 31.27
CA ALA A 738 35.50 -47.16 31.32
C ALA A 738 36.09 -48.27 32.19
N ASP A 739 37.02 -49.06 31.64
CA ASP A 739 37.75 -50.12 32.35
C ASP A 739 36.85 -51.12 33.11
N GLY A 740 35.68 -51.44 32.54
CA GLY A 740 34.69 -52.34 33.17
C GLY A 740 33.87 -51.73 34.30
N SER A 741 34.09 -50.46 34.63
CA SER A 741 33.28 -49.67 35.57
C SER A 741 32.23 -48.84 34.81
N LEU A 742 30.99 -48.85 35.32
CA LEU A 742 29.87 -48.10 34.76
C LEU A 742 29.62 -46.85 35.60
N SER A 743 29.73 -45.67 35.00
CA SER A 743 29.29 -44.41 35.59
C SER A 743 27.96 -43.97 34.96
N GLU A 744 27.01 -43.51 35.78
CA GLU A 744 25.64 -43.27 35.33
C GLU A 744 25.53 -42.12 34.30
N LYS A 745 26.10 -40.95 34.62
CA LYS A 745 25.92 -39.73 33.82
C LYS A 745 26.87 -38.60 34.24
N THR A 746 27.17 -37.74 33.26
CA THR A 746 27.72 -36.39 33.51
C THR A 746 26.61 -35.39 33.84
N GLN A 747 27.00 -34.24 34.40
CA GLN A 747 26.11 -33.07 34.46
C GLN A 747 25.78 -32.55 33.05
N TRP A 748 24.72 -31.75 32.94
CA TRP A 748 24.48 -31.02 31.70
C TRP A 748 25.48 -29.89 31.57
N PHE A 749 26.14 -29.83 30.42
CA PHE A 749 27.07 -28.75 30.09
C PHE A 749 26.42 -27.73 29.14
N HIS A 750 26.77 -26.46 29.32
CA HIS A 750 26.35 -25.34 28.49
C HIS A 750 27.33 -24.14 28.58
N ASN A 751 27.45 -23.37 27.50
CA ASN A 751 28.29 -22.16 27.53
C ASN A 751 27.64 -21.04 28.37
N GLY A 752 28.28 -20.65 29.48
CA GLY A 752 27.80 -19.64 30.43
C GLY A 752 28.10 -18.16 30.11
N SER A 753 28.63 -17.82 28.93
CA SER A 753 29.22 -16.48 28.70
C SER A 753 28.27 -15.42 28.11
N PHE A 754 27.10 -15.78 27.60
CA PHE A 754 26.04 -14.87 27.09
C PHE A 754 24.74 -15.67 26.92
N PRO A 755 23.53 -15.14 27.15
CA PRO A 755 22.51 -15.94 27.82
C PRO A 755 21.65 -16.76 26.85
N TRP A 756 22.20 -17.56 25.92
CA TRP A 756 21.49 -18.65 25.18
C TRP A 756 22.17 -19.18 23.90
N LEU A 757 23.21 -18.58 23.30
CA LEU A 757 23.69 -19.02 21.97
C LEU A 757 25.08 -19.69 22.02
N ASN A 758 25.16 -20.95 21.62
CA ASN A 758 26.43 -21.70 21.52
C ASN A 758 26.56 -22.55 20.25
N THR A 759 25.58 -22.50 19.36
CA THR A 759 25.58 -23.25 18.10
C THR A 759 25.37 -22.31 16.93
N PHE A 760 26.19 -22.41 15.89
CA PHE A 760 26.00 -21.78 14.58
C PHE A 760 25.80 -22.87 13.53
N HIS A 761 25.06 -22.61 12.45
CA HIS A 761 24.92 -23.59 11.38
C HIS A 761 24.66 -22.96 10.02
N ILE A 762 24.98 -23.72 8.98
CA ILE A 762 24.65 -23.43 7.58
C ILE A 762 24.17 -24.71 6.91
N GLY A 763 23.19 -24.62 6.03
CA GLY A 763 22.66 -25.77 5.33
C GLY A 763 22.09 -25.45 3.97
N VAL A 764 21.98 -26.47 3.15
CA VAL A 764 21.41 -26.41 1.80
C VAL A 764 20.48 -27.59 1.62
N GLY A 765 19.41 -27.42 0.85
CA GLY A 765 18.45 -28.50 0.65
C GLY A 765 17.37 -28.16 -0.35
N PHE A 766 16.36 -29.02 -0.39
CA PHE A 766 15.17 -28.78 -1.18
C PHE A 766 13.91 -29.27 -0.46
N GLU A 767 12.78 -28.65 -0.79
CA GLU A 767 11.46 -29.03 -0.34
C GLU A 767 10.58 -29.33 -1.55
N TRP A 768 9.86 -30.46 -1.50
CA TRP A 768 8.90 -30.87 -2.51
C TRP A 768 7.49 -30.91 -1.95
N LEU A 769 6.55 -30.29 -2.66
CA LEU A 769 5.14 -30.11 -2.25
C LEU A 769 4.22 -30.84 -3.23
N PRO A 770 3.97 -32.15 -3.03
CA PRO A 770 3.09 -32.93 -3.89
C PRO A 770 1.64 -32.41 -3.89
N ARG A 771 1.17 -31.86 -2.76
CA ARG A 771 -0.17 -31.27 -2.62
C ARG A 771 -0.08 -29.82 -2.19
N ARG A 772 -0.77 -28.96 -2.95
CA ARG A 772 -0.97 -27.54 -2.67
C ARG A 772 -2.44 -27.19 -2.53
N SER A 773 -2.80 -26.36 -1.57
CA SER A 773 -4.19 -25.96 -1.33
C SER A 773 -4.29 -24.48 -0.95
N TYR A 774 -4.86 -23.68 -1.86
CA TYR A 774 -5.09 -22.24 -1.68
C TYR A 774 -6.45 -21.91 -1.01
N ALA A 775 -7.18 -22.90 -0.52
CA ALA A 775 -8.54 -22.73 -0.02
C ALA A 775 -8.59 -22.33 1.46
N GLU A 776 -9.26 -21.22 1.83
CA GLU A 776 -9.57 -20.96 3.25
C GLU A 776 -10.47 -22.09 3.79
N ASN A 777 -9.94 -22.88 4.74
CA ASN A 777 -10.69 -23.93 5.43
C ASN A 777 -10.79 -23.58 6.91
N SER A 778 -12.00 -23.73 7.46
CA SER A 778 -12.20 -23.67 8.90
C SER A 778 -11.82 -25.03 9.48
N PHE A 779 -10.56 -25.21 9.88
CA PHE A 779 -10.15 -26.43 10.58
C PHE A 779 -10.54 -26.34 12.06
N TRP A 780 -11.12 -27.41 12.59
CA TRP A 780 -11.55 -27.55 13.97
C TRP A 780 -10.57 -28.43 14.74
N PRO A 781 -9.79 -27.92 15.70
CA PRO A 781 -9.32 -28.74 16.81
C PRO A 781 -10.34 -28.67 17.97
N PRO A 782 -10.36 -29.66 18.89
CA PRO A 782 -11.34 -29.77 19.98
C PRO A 782 -11.09 -28.78 21.14
N TRP A 783 -10.75 -27.53 20.84
CA TRP A 783 -10.51 -26.44 21.79
C TRP A 783 -11.38 -25.23 21.43
N PRO A 784 -11.69 -24.31 22.37
CA PRO A 784 -12.67 -23.23 22.15
C PRO A 784 -12.23 -22.15 21.13
N TRP A 785 -11.19 -22.39 20.34
CA TRP A 785 -10.53 -21.41 19.46
C TRP A 785 -10.86 -21.70 17.99
N LYS A 786 -11.68 -20.84 17.37
CA LYS A 786 -11.97 -20.91 15.92
C LYS A 786 -10.88 -20.19 15.12
N PHE A 787 -9.80 -20.88 14.79
CA PHE A 787 -8.83 -20.39 13.82
C PHE A 787 -9.31 -20.69 12.38
N LYS A 788 -9.24 -19.69 11.49
CA LYS A 788 -9.41 -19.91 10.05
C LYS A 788 -8.03 -20.12 9.44
N PHE A 789 -7.75 -21.34 8.96
CA PHE A 789 -6.48 -21.66 8.32
C PHE A 789 -6.63 -21.67 6.79
N GLY A 790 -5.51 -21.52 6.08
CA GLY A 790 -5.47 -21.82 4.66
C GLY A 790 -5.67 -23.32 4.41
N GLY A 791 -5.58 -23.71 3.14
CA GLY A 791 -5.71 -25.09 2.77
C GLY A 791 -4.50 -25.86 3.27
N MET A 792 -4.67 -27.15 3.56
CA MET A 792 -3.54 -27.96 4.03
C MET A 792 -2.61 -28.33 2.87
N ASP A 793 -1.36 -27.96 3.00
CA ASP A 793 -0.25 -28.38 2.15
C ASP A 793 0.50 -29.54 2.80
N LEU A 794 0.92 -30.50 1.97
CA LEU A 794 1.76 -31.62 2.41
C LEU A 794 3.09 -31.55 1.68
N GLY A 795 4.18 -31.65 2.43
CA GLY A 795 5.52 -31.52 1.90
C GLY A 795 6.50 -32.57 2.44
N ILE A 796 7.51 -32.85 1.62
CA ILE A 796 8.68 -33.66 1.97
C ILE A 796 9.92 -32.80 1.74
N ARG A 797 10.83 -32.78 2.69
CA ARG A 797 12.04 -31.97 2.62
C ARG A 797 13.27 -32.79 2.95
N PHE A 798 14.34 -32.49 2.22
CA PHE A 798 15.68 -33.03 2.41
C PHE A 798 16.66 -31.87 2.53
N ASP A 799 17.52 -31.87 3.55
CA ASP A 799 18.60 -30.89 3.64
C ASP A 799 19.85 -31.42 4.33
N TYR A 800 20.99 -30.93 3.88
CA TYR A 800 22.29 -31.17 4.50
C TYR A 800 22.67 -29.92 5.29
N THR A 801 22.94 -30.08 6.60
CA THR A 801 23.28 -28.98 7.49
C THR A 801 24.55 -29.28 8.25
N VAL A 802 25.42 -28.28 8.30
CA VAL A 802 26.64 -28.26 9.09
C VAL A 802 26.43 -27.39 10.32
N PHE A 803 26.68 -27.96 11.50
CA PHE A 803 26.63 -27.29 12.80
C PHE A 803 28.04 -27.08 13.36
N PHE A 804 28.23 -25.92 13.98
CA PHE A 804 29.44 -25.50 14.68
C PHE A 804 29.05 -25.19 16.12
N HIS A 805 29.42 -26.07 17.04
CA HIS A 805 29.16 -25.94 18.47
C HIS A 805 30.37 -25.35 19.17
N ARG A 806 30.16 -24.32 19.98
CA ARG A 806 31.16 -23.84 20.92
C ARG A 806 30.91 -24.51 22.26
N LEU A 807 31.83 -25.39 22.65
CA LEU A 807 31.76 -26.03 23.96
C LEU A 807 31.95 -24.98 25.07
N GLY A 808 31.29 -25.18 26.20
CA GLY A 808 31.34 -24.24 27.32
C GLY A 808 32.62 -24.40 28.13
N ASN A 809 32.99 -23.35 28.87
CA ASN A 809 34.13 -23.38 29.81
C ASN A 809 33.88 -24.29 31.03
N ASP A 810 32.63 -24.72 31.20
CA ASP A 810 32.17 -25.65 32.22
C ASP A 810 32.51 -27.12 31.88
N VAL A 811 32.97 -27.40 30.65
CA VAL A 811 33.50 -28.69 30.26
C VAL A 811 34.97 -28.80 30.70
N PRO A 812 35.33 -29.74 31.60
CA PRO A 812 36.70 -29.88 32.09
C PRO A 812 37.70 -30.19 30.97
N GLY A 813 38.88 -29.54 31.01
CA GLY A 813 40.00 -29.83 30.11
C GLY A 813 39.94 -29.20 28.71
N ILE A 814 39.01 -28.27 28.46
CA ILE A 814 38.99 -27.45 27.23
C ILE A 814 39.80 -26.17 27.44
N ILE A 815 41.08 -26.18 27.08
CA ILE A 815 42.00 -25.03 27.25
C ILE A 815 41.86 -24.00 26.10
N GLU A 816 41.12 -24.30 25.03
CA GLU A 816 40.86 -23.36 23.94
C GLU A 816 39.42 -23.48 23.43
N ASN A 817 38.79 -22.34 23.09
CA ASN A 817 37.46 -22.22 22.47
C ASN A 817 37.39 -22.87 21.07
N LYS A 818 37.68 -24.16 20.94
CA LYS A 818 37.58 -24.90 19.68
C LYS A 818 36.11 -25.17 19.36
N ALA A 819 35.75 -24.93 18.10
CA ALA A 819 34.42 -25.22 17.59
C ALA A 819 34.34 -26.69 17.18
N VAL A 820 33.35 -27.42 17.68
CA VAL A 820 33.05 -28.80 17.32
C VAL A 820 32.10 -28.80 16.13
N PHE A 821 32.40 -29.60 15.11
CA PHE A 821 31.65 -29.64 13.88
C PHE A 821 30.80 -30.91 13.77
N ARG A 822 29.54 -30.77 13.37
CA ARG A 822 28.63 -31.91 13.09
C ARG A 822 27.91 -31.71 11.78
N GLN A 823 27.80 -32.77 10.99
CA GLN A 823 27.04 -32.81 9.74
C GLN A 823 25.74 -33.56 9.99
N HIS A 824 24.66 -33.09 9.40
CA HIS A 824 23.34 -33.70 9.50
C HIS A 824 22.72 -33.83 8.11
N LEU A 825 22.13 -35.00 7.85
CA LEU A 825 21.20 -35.19 6.76
C LEU A 825 19.79 -35.20 7.35
N ASN A 826 19.04 -34.14 7.11
CA ASN A 826 17.69 -33.96 7.60
C ASN A 826 16.68 -34.46 6.57
N PHE A 827 15.81 -35.36 6.99
CA PHE A 827 14.60 -35.74 6.28
C PHE A 827 13.40 -35.25 7.08
N SER A 828 12.43 -34.61 6.42
CA SER A 828 11.25 -34.12 7.12
C SER A 828 9.98 -34.26 6.31
N PHE A 829 8.91 -34.61 7.02
CA PHE A 829 7.54 -34.52 6.52
C PHE A 829 6.88 -33.29 7.13
N ASN A 830 6.11 -32.55 6.34
CA ASN A 830 5.50 -31.32 6.80
C ASN A 830 4.04 -31.14 6.39
N VAL A 831 3.35 -30.40 7.25
CA VAL A 831 2.00 -29.90 7.05
C VAL A 831 2.05 -28.39 7.18
N SER A 832 1.57 -27.66 6.18
CA SER A 832 1.58 -26.19 6.17
C SER A 832 0.23 -25.58 5.77
N PHE A 833 0.02 -24.31 6.13
CA PHE A 833 -1.26 -23.58 6.05
C PHE A 833 -1.11 -22.11 5.68
#